data_AF-A0AAV6Y6R7-F1
#
_entry.id   AF-A0AAV6Y6R7-F1
#
_cell.length_a   1.000
_cell.length_b   1.000
_cell.length_c   1.000
_cell.angle_alpha   90.00
_cell.angle_beta   90.00
_cell.angle_gamma   90.00
#
_symmetry.space_group_name_H-M   'P 1'
#
loop_
_entity.id
_entity.type
_entity.pdbx_description
1 polymer ?
#
loop_
_entity_poly.entity_id
_entity_poly.type
_entity_poly.pdbx_seq_one_letter_code
_entity_poly.pdbx_strand_id
1 'polypeptide(L)'
;MAEAKKVRSEASTSGGAGGGGNGGRGVSVVMDCGRRKSTCGYCKSGARTSISHGLWAHSLTVDDYQALLDRGWRRSGSFLYKPDMEKTCCPSYTIRLKASDFVPSKEQTRVSKRMKRFLDGTLDVKTSDKSIDELNTSGGSCSIAHNSETSSGAGESSVVDCGVKDKTDEFMHFLSDQIDNMVQVCIRSGEISSDIQLPKASVKKVVPAKRKLQAEKSEALIFTCNIAFQIAATLRRLNKDVEHLKSSESCSGRNKNSSELSPKMIAEILTSNSKQLAESCCLSVRACNGHINFYSTMQQADFVEVGRGTISKSSPTVSASNDDRHLKKSCGAPQGQKRKFEIRLKRSSFDYEEYSLYRKYQLIVHNDTPDHVTESSYKRFLVDTPLVHIPPNDNGTVPSCGFGSFHQQYVVDGKLIAVGVVDILPKCLSSKYLFWDPDLAFLSLGKYSALEEIRWISENQVHCPSLQYYYLGYYIHSCNKMRYKAAYQPSELLCPLRYQWVPYDIVKPFLDKRKYVVLSDFATLQNGESLPLDNHMEKQQNDSIQEPSNDVFVDEDDMAEIDSEDSDNETDSEASGATTVGSEDADLSNLLIGLKEARLRYKDIRHAFDSSHREYMESQLQSYVRVVGTELSEQMVYSLG
;
A
#
# COMPACT_ATOMS: atom_id res chain seq x y z
N MET A 1 -6.49 74.97 -7.83
CA MET A 1 -7.95 74.98 -7.61
C MET A 1 -8.40 73.54 -7.49
N ALA A 2 -8.89 72.98 -6.40
CA ALA A 2 -9.09 73.47 -5.04
C ALA A 2 -8.94 72.27 -4.07
N GLU A 3 -8.61 72.61 -2.84
CA GLU A 3 -8.21 71.79 -1.69
C GLU A 3 -9.38 71.12 -0.91
N ALA A 4 -8.98 70.16 -0.07
CA ALA A 4 -9.55 69.79 1.24
C ALA A 4 -10.85 68.94 1.24
N LYS A 5 -11.10 68.01 2.19
CA LYS A 5 -10.85 68.09 3.63
C LYS A 5 -10.91 66.71 4.31
N LYS A 6 -9.99 66.53 5.26
CA LYS A 6 -9.93 65.51 6.30
C LYS A 6 -11.09 65.67 7.28
N VAL A 7 -11.76 64.59 7.68
CA VAL A 7 -12.51 64.53 8.95
C VAL A 7 -12.11 63.27 9.70
N ARG A 8 -11.59 63.51 10.90
CA ARG A 8 -11.21 62.56 11.94
C ARG A 8 -12.29 62.70 13.01
N SER A 9 -12.84 61.59 13.50
CA SER A 9 -13.52 61.57 14.81
C SER A 9 -12.96 60.42 15.62
N GLU A 10 -12.15 60.78 16.61
CA GLU A 10 -11.76 59.94 17.72
C GLU A 10 -12.93 59.85 18.71
N ALA A 11 -13.20 58.64 19.21
CA ALA A 11 -13.75 58.45 20.55
C ALA A 11 -13.12 57.19 21.12
N SER A 12 -12.28 57.38 22.13
CA SER A 12 -11.60 56.35 22.92
C SER A 12 -12.19 56.37 24.33
N THR A 13 -12.47 55.19 24.89
CA THR A 13 -12.43 54.84 26.34
C THR A 13 -12.64 53.31 26.43
N SER A 14 -11.58 52.51 26.64
CA SER A 14 -11.05 52.01 27.93
C SER A 14 -12.00 51.04 28.65
N GLY A 15 -11.64 49.82 29.06
CA GLY A 15 -10.39 49.09 29.11
C GLY A 15 -10.64 47.70 29.74
N GLY A 16 -9.73 46.77 29.52
CA GLY A 16 -9.80 45.40 30.07
C GLY A 16 -8.69 44.54 29.51
N ALA A 17 -7.45 44.83 29.91
CA ALA A 17 -6.27 44.05 29.57
C ALA A 17 -6.33 42.66 30.22
N GLY A 18 -6.19 41.62 29.40
CA GLY A 18 -5.80 40.27 29.80
C GLY A 18 -4.92 39.71 28.69
N GLY A 19 -3.61 39.68 28.93
CA GLY A 19 -2.59 39.40 27.92
C GLY A 19 -2.54 37.93 27.48
N GLY A 20 -2.23 37.73 26.19
CA GLY A 20 -1.86 36.45 25.59
C GLY A 20 -1.63 36.63 24.10
N GLY A 21 -0.38 36.54 23.65
CA GLY A 21 0.08 36.97 22.32
C GLY A 21 -0.70 36.39 21.14
N ASN A 22 -1.33 37.27 20.36
CA ASN A 22 -2.05 36.91 19.14
C ASN A 22 -1.20 37.30 17.92
N GLY A 23 -0.25 36.44 17.57
CA GLY A 23 0.48 36.49 16.31
C GLY A 23 -0.21 35.60 15.27
N GLY A 24 -1.02 36.20 14.38
CA GLY A 24 -1.33 35.66 13.05
C GLY A 24 -2.00 34.29 12.92
N ARG A 25 -2.84 33.83 13.85
CA ARG A 25 -3.61 32.58 13.62
C ARG A 25 -4.78 32.86 12.67
N GLY A 26 -4.78 32.22 11.50
CA GLY A 26 -5.94 32.17 10.61
C GLY A 26 -7.17 31.57 11.31
N VAL A 27 -8.34 31.68 10.69
CA VAL A 27 -9.59 31.13 11.24
C VAL A 27 -10.10 30.04 10.31
N SER A 28 -10.55 28.93 10.89
CA SER A 28 -11.17 27.85 10.13
C SER A 28 -12.56 28.26 9.66
N VAL A 29 -12.81 28.12 8.37
CA VAL A 29 -14.07 28.44 7.71
C VAL A 29 -14.50 27.22 6.91
N VAL A 30 -15.63 26.64 7.27
CA VAL A 30 -16.15 25.41 6.68
C VAL A 30 -17.61 25.57 6.26
N MET A 31 -17.98 24.98 5.13
CA MET A 31 -19.35 24.82 4.69
C MET A 31 -19.76 23.36 4.89
N ASP A 32 -20.91 23.12 5.53
CA ASP A 32 -21.43 21.76 5.66
C ASP A 32 -21.98 21.27 4.31
N CYS A 33 -21.52 20.11 3.87
CA CYS A 33 -21.97 19.46 2.63
C CYS A 33 -22.93 18.30 2.89
N GLY A 34 -23.26 18.04 4.16
CA GLY A 34 -24.19 17.02 4.59
C GLY A 34 -23.70 15.59 4.40
N ARG A 35 -24.60 14.64 4.62
CA ARG A 35 -24.36 13.20 4.38
C ARG A 35 -24.48 12.90 2.89
N ARG A 36 -23.54 12.11 2.37
CA ARG A 36 -23.52 11.65 0.97
C ARG A 36 -23.33 10.14 0.91
N LYS A 37 -23.97 9.50 -0.09
CA LYS A 37 -23.79 8.09 -0.45
C LYS A 37 -22.99 8.01 -1.75
N SER A 38 -21.96 7.16 -1.82
CA SER A 38 -21.16 6.93 -3.04
C SER A 38 -20.87 5.43 -3.22
N THR A 39 -20.34 5.05 -4.37
CA THR A 39 -19.76 3.72 -4.58
C THR A 39 -18.62 3.47 -3.60
N CYS A 40 -18.32 2.20 -3.33
CA CYS A 40 -17.26 1.83 -2.40
C CYS A 40 -16.10 1.15 -3.14
N GLY A 41 -14.96 1.84 -3.15
CA GLY A 41 -13.71 1.35 -3.73
C GLY A 41 -13.08 0.14 -3.02
N TYR A 42 -13.49 -0.17 -1.80
CA TYR A 42 -12.85 -1.22 -1.01
C TYR A 42 -13.49 -2.60 -1.19
N CYS A 43 -14.81 -2.66 -1.28
CA CYS A 43 -15.54 -3.92 -1.48
C CYS A 43 -15.97 -4.15 -2.93
N LYS A 44 -15.67 -3.22 -3.85
CA LYS A 44 -16.06 -3.27 -5.27
C LYS A 44 -17.56 -3.47 -5.49
N SER A 45 -18.38 -3.05 -4.53
CA SER A 45 -19.82 -3.06 -4.68
C SER A 45 -20.21 -2.00 -5.71
N GLY A 46 -20.96 -2.38 -6.74
CA GLY A 46 -21.54 -1.43 -7.70
C GLY A 46 -22.64 -0.55 -7.13
N ALA A 47 -23.09 -0.80 -5.89
CA ALA A 47 -24.10 0.00 -5.21
C ALA A 47 -23.48 1.15 -4.38
N ARG A 48 -24.23 2.24 -4.20
CA ARG A 48 -23.84 3.41 -3.40
C ARG A 48 -23.87 3.14 -1.89
N THR A 49 -22.92 2.33 -1.43
CA THR A 49 -22.87 1.75 -0.09
C THR A 49 -21.80 2.38 0.82
N SER A 50 -20.98 3.29 0.28
CA SER A 50 -20.11 4.15 1.08
C SER A 50 -20.91 5.36 1.54
N ILE A 51 -20.91 5.64 2.84
CA ILE A 51 -21.70 6.72 3.43
C ILE A 51 -20.78 7.55 4.29
N SER A 52 -20.75 8.86 4.04
CA SER A 52 -19.91 9.79 4.80
C SER A 52 -20.59 11.14 4.94
N HIS A 53 -20.23 11.87 5.99
CA HIS A 53 -20.55 13.29 6.14
C HIS A 53 -19.41 14.12 5.57
N GLY A 54 -19.72 15.13 4.77
CA GLY A 54 -18.74 15.98 4.09
C GLY A 54 -18.74 17.42 4.61
N LEU A 55 -17.57 18.05 4.65
CA LEU A 55 -17.44 19.51 4.80
C LEU A 55 -16.54 20.04 3.67
N TRP A 56 -16.82 21.24 3.19
CA TRP A 56 -15.89 21.98 2.35
C TRP A 56 -15.14 23.01 3.18
N ALA A 57 -13.81 22.91 3.26
CA ALA A 57 -12.98 23.85 3.99
C ALA A 57 -12.47 24.97 3.07
N HIS A 58 -12.89 26.20 3.31
CA HIS A 58 -12.32 27.38 2.64
C HIS A 58 -10.97 27.77 3.27
N SER A 59 -10.86 27.60 4.58
CA SER A 59 -9.61 27.73 5.33
C SER A 59 -9.69 26.84 6.57
N LEU A 60 -8.57 26.30 7.01
CA LEU A 60 -8.50 25.39 8.14
C LEU A 60 -7.19 25.61 8.90
N THR A 61 -7.26 25.86 10.19
CA THR A 61 -6.07 25.90 11.04
C THR A 61 -5.53 24.49 11.24
N VAL A 62 -4.22 24.38 11.48
CA VAL A 62 -3.59 23.07 11.73
C VAL A 62 -4.03 22.46 13.06
N ASP A 63 -4.42 23.29 14.04
CA ASP A 63 -4.97 22.85 15.32
C ASP A 63 -6.38 22.25 15.14
N ASP A 64 -7.26 22.93 14.41
CA ASP A 64 -8.61 22.43 14.15
C ASP A 64 -8.56 21.17 13.29
N TYR A 65 -7.67 21.10 12.29
CA TYR A 65 -7.51 19.88 11.51
C TYR A 65 -6.97 18.72 12.34
N GLN A 66 -6.01 18.96 13.24
CA GLN A 66 -5.54 17.94 14.19
C GLN A 66 -6.71 17.40 15.03
N ALA A 67 -7.57 18.28 15.53
CA ALA A 67 -8.73 17.89 16.33
C ALA A 67 -9.80 17.14 15.51
N LEU A 68 -9.97 17.48 14.23
CA LEU A 68 -10.81 16.75 13.29
C LEU A 68 -10.24 15.36 12.98
N LEU A 69 -8.93 15.23 12.74
CA LEU A 69 -8.26 13.92 12.56
C LEU A 69 -8.47 13.02 13.79
N ASP A 70 -8.36 13.59 14.99
CA ASP A 70 -8.58 12.93 16.28
C ASP A 70 -10.05 12.58 16.54
N ARG A 71 -10.97 13.05 15.68
CA ARG A 71 -12.39 12.69 15.64
C ARG A 71 -12.77 11.84 14.41
N GLY A 72 -11.76 11.33 13.69
CA GLY A 72 -11.93 10.42 12.58
C GLY A 72 -12.27 11.08 11.24
N TRP A 73 -12.06 12.39 11.10
CA TRP A 73 -12.15 13.06 9.80
C TRP A 73 -10.89 12.83 8.96
N ARG A 74 -11.03 12.92 7.64
CA ARG A 74 -9.93 12.96 6.67
C ARG A 74 -10.21 14.00 5.59
N ARG A 75 -9.23 14.27 4.73
CA ARG A 75 -9.38 15.27 3.65
C ARG A 75 -8.86 14.78 2.29
N SER A 76 -9.49 15.28 1.23
CA SER A 76 -9.07 15.20 -0.15
C SER A 76 -9.11 16.63 -0.71
N GLY A 77 -7.95 17.22 -1.01
CA GLY A 77 -7.85 18.66 -1.22
C GLY A 77 -8.45 19.47 -0.06
N SER A 78 -9.45 20.29 -0.40
CA SER A 78 -10.26 21.10 0.52
C SER A 78 -11.52 20.41 1.03
N PHE A 79 -11.86 19.23 0.53
CA PHE A 79 -13.01 18.46 0.99
C PHE A 79 -12.63 17.59 2.18
N LEU A 80 -13.31 17.77 3.32
CA LEU A 80 -13.21 16.96 4.52
C LEU A 80 -14.33 15.92 4.53
N TYR A 81 -14.05 14.71 5.00
CA TYR A 81 -15.05 13.65 5.09
C TYR A 81 -14.86 12.76 6.31
N LYS A 82 -15.97 12.29 6.87
CA LYS A 82 -16.03 11.35 7.99
C LYS A 82 -17.03 10.23 7.67
N PRO A 83 -16.57 8.97 7.55
CA PRO A 83 -17.43 7.82 7.30
C PRO A 83 -18.48 7.60 8.40
N ASP A 84 -19.70 7.25 7.99
CA ASP A 84 -20.76 6.77 8.88
C ASP A 84 -20.54 5.28 9.13
N MET A 85 -19.86 4.96 10.24
CA MET A 85 -19.28 3.64 10.49
C MET A 85 -20.31 2.52 10.64
N GLU A 86 -21.53 2.84 11.07
CA GLU A 86 -22.62 1.87 11.23
C GLU A 86 -23.27 1.52 9.90
N LYS A 87 -23.38 2.50 9.00
CA LYS A 87 -24.12 2.35 7.74
C LYS A 87 -23.22 2.02 6.55
N THR A 88 -21.94 2.40 6.58
CA THR A 88 -21.03 2.15 5.47
C THR A 88 -20.69 0.66 5.31
N CYS A 89 -20.54 0.22 4.07
CA CYS A 89 -20.15 -1.15 3.77
C CYS A 89 -18.67 -1.47 4.08
N CYS A 90 -17.81 -0.50 4.38
CA CYS A 90 -16.41 -0.74 4.74
C CYS A 90 -15.98 0.19 5.87
N PRO A 91 -16.24 -0.18 7.14
CA PRO A 91 -15.89 0.65 8.29
C PRO A 91 -14.40 0.98 8.32
N SER A 92 -14.13 2.29 8.34
CA SER A 92 -12.81 2.88 8.18
C SER A 92 -12.33 3.49 9.49
N TYR A 93 -11.52 2.75 10.25
CA TYR A 93 -10.97 3.25 11.50
C TYR A 93 -9.74 4.08 11.24
N THR A 94 -9.61 5.22 11.90
CA THR A 94 -8.35 5.97 11.87
C THR A 94 -7.27 5.15 12.58
N ILE A 95 -6.12 4.98 11.93
CA ILE A 95 -4.96 4.25 12.47
C ILE A 95 -3.75 5.17 12.63
N ARG A 96 -3.05 5.05 13.75
CA ARG A 96 -1.79 5.75 14.00
C ARG A 96 -0.81 4.88 14.77
N LEU A 97 0.41 5.37 14.91
CA LEU A 97 1.38 4.88 15.90
C LEU A 97 2.17 6.04 16.48
N LYS A 98 2.78 5.82 17.64
CA LYS A 98 3.75 6.76 18.21
C LYS A 98 5.14 6.44 17.68
N ALA A 99 5.80 7.42 17.06
CA ALA A 99 7.05 7.20 16.33
C ALA A 99 8.20 6.71 17.23
N SER A 100 8.27 7.21 18.47
CA SER A 100 9.27 6.80 19.46
C SER A 100 9.19 5.31 19.83
N ASP A 101 8.02 4.71 19.67
CA ASP A 101 7.74 3.35 20.12
C ASP A 101 7.81 2.36 18.95
N PHE A 102 8.04 2.85 17.73
CA PHE A 102 8.00 2.06 16.51
C PHE A 102 9.10 0.98 16.49
N VAL A 103 8.68 -0.26 16.22
CA VAL A 103 9.61 -1.39 16.04
C VAL A 103 9.44 -1.96 14.63
N PRO A 104 10.48 -1.88 13.77
CA PRO A 104 10.38 -2.36 12.40
C PRO A 104 10.28 -3.89 12.36
N SER A 105 9.33 -4.41 11.59
CA SER A 105 9.18 -5.83 11.32
C SER A 105 10.33 -6.37 10.46
N LYS A 106 10.44 -7.70 10.37
CA LYS A 106 11.42 -8.37 9.47
C LYS A 106 11.24 -7.93 8.02
N GLU A 107 9.99 -7.74 7.58
CA GLU A 107 9.67 -7.31 6.24
C GLU A 107 10.07 -5.85 5.99
N GLN A 108 9.73 -4.94 6.91
CA GLN A 108 10.14 -3.53 6.83
C GLN A 108 11.67 -3.40 6.81
N THR A 109 12.35 -4.18 7.65
CA THR A 109 13.83 -4.28 7.65
C THR A 109 14.36 -4.78 6.30
N ARG A 110 13.68 -5.72 5.65
CA ARG A 110 14.05 -6.23 4.31
C ARG A 110 13.90 -5.14 3.25
N VAL A 111 12.85 -4.32 3.32
CA VAL A 111 12.62 -3.17 2.44
C VAL A 111 13.75 -2.14 2.58
N SER A 112 14.07 -1.70 3.80
CA SER A 112 15.19 -0.76 4.02
C SER A 112 16.53 -1.31 3.52
N LYS A 113 16.80 -2.60 3.75
CA LYS A 113 18.01 -3.26 3.22
C LYS A 113 18.02 -3.34 1.70
N ARG A 114 16.87 -3.55 1.06
CA ARG A 114 16.74 -3.57 -0.40
C ARG A 114 17.03 -2.19 -0.99
N MET A 115 16.45 -1.13 -0.43
CA MET A 115 16.74 0.25 -0.84
C MET A 115 18.24 0.55 -0.65
N LYS A 116 18.82 0.21 0.50
CA LYS A 116 20.27 0.37 0.72
C LYS A 116 21.12 -0.34 -0.35
N ARG A 117 20.82 -1.60 -0.66
CA ARG A 117 21.56 -2.36 -1.70
C ARG A 117 21.40 -1.74 -3.08
N PHE A 118 20.23 -1.20 -3.40
CA PHE A 118 19.99 -0.45 -4.62
C PHE A 118 20.86 0.81 -4.66
N LEU A 119 20.90 1.60 -3.59
CA LEU A 119 21.73 2.79 -3.51
C LEU A 119 23.24 2.46 -3.58
N ASP A 120 23.67 1.36 -2.96
CA ASP A 120 25.06 0.90 -2.98
C ASP A 120 25.46 0.22 -4.30
N GLY A 121 24.56 0.08 -5.29
CA GLY A 121 24.85 -0.57 -6.57
C GLY A 121 25.01 -2.10 -6.49
N THR A 122 24.67 -2.73 -5.36
CA THR A 122 24.82 -4.18 -5.10
C THR A 122 23.53 -4.98 -5.33
N LEU A 123 22.47 -4.30 -5.76
CA LEU A 123 21.23 -4.94 -6.19
C LEU A 123 21.30 -5.17 -7.71
N ASP A 124 21.21 -6.43 -8.12
CA ASP A 124 21.14 -6.83 -9.51
C ASP A 124 19.75 -6.45 -10.06
N VAL A 125 19.68 -5.31 -10.76
CA VAL A 125 18.47 -4.86 -11.45
C VAL A 125 18.59 -5.36 -12.88
N LYS A 126 17.83 -6.39 -13.24
CA LYS A 126 17.63 -6.74 -14.65
C LYS A 126 16.81 -5.62 -15.29
N THR A 127 17.46 -4.67 -15.94
CA THR A 127 16.78 -3.63 -16.71
C THR A 127 16.00 -4.31 -17.83
N SER A 128 14.70 -4.10 -17.91
CA SER A 128 13.93 -4.39 -19.12
C SER A 128 14.27 -3.30 -20.14
N ASP A 129 15.24 -3.55 -21.01
CA ASP A 129 15.53 -2.64 -22.12
C ASP A 129 14.32 -2.57 -23.05
N LYS A 130 13.62 -1.44 -23.03
CA LYS A 130 12.85 -0.96 -24.18
C LYS A 130 13.75 0.02 -24.91
N SER A 131 14.32 -0.42 -26.02
CA SER A 131 15.04 0.41 -26.97
C SER A 131 14.14 1.55 -27.44
N ILE A 132 14.57 2.78 -27.17
CA ILE A 132 14.15 3.98 -27.88
C ILE A 132 15.00 4.01 -29.15
N ASP A 133 14.39 3.77 -30.30
CA ASP A 133 14.95 4.23 -31.57
C ASP A 133 14.07 5.38 -32.10
N GLU A 134 14.66 6.57 -32.08
CA GLU A 134 14.20 7.72 -32.85
C GLU A 134 14.39 7.43 -34.34
N LEU A 135 13.31 7.53 -35.13
CA LEU A 135 13.40 7.66 -36.58
C LEU A 135 12.60 8.88 -37.02
N ASN A 136 13.35 9.90 -37.43
CA ASN A 136 12.86 11.04 -38.20
C ASN A 136 12.42 10.58 -39.61
N THR A 137 11.18 10.92 -39.95
CA THR A 137 10.66 11.46 -41.22
C THR A 137 11.44 11.20 -42.52
N SER A 138 10.88 10.40 -43.44
CA SER A 138 10.40 10.89 -44.75
C SER A 138 9.78 9.78 -45.62
N GLY A 139 8.50 9.96 -45.97
CA GLY A 139 7.84 9.71 -47.27
C GLY A 139 8.03 8.40 -48.05
N GLY A 140 6.91 7.73 -48.36
CA GLY A 140 6.82 6.80 -49.51
C GLY A 140 5.70 5.77 -49.40
N SER A 141 4.71 5.89 -50.28
CA SER A 141 3.44 5.13 -50.35
C SER A 141 3.57 3.71 -50.95
N CYS A 142 2.65 2.81 -50.55
CA CYS A 142 2.13 1.59 -51.26
C CYS A 142 3.13 0.46 -51.60
N SER A 143 2.83 -0.84 -51.70
CA SER A 143 1.65 -1.72 -51.51
C SER A 143 2.12 -3.18 -51.79
N ILE A 144 1.56 -4.16 -51.04
CA ILE A 144 1.17 -5.52 -51.47
C ILE A 144 2.23 -6.57 -51.94
N ALA A 145 2.18 -7.71 -51.21
CA ALA A 145 2.29 -9.14 -51.61
C ALA A 145 3.63 -9.90 -51.85
N HIS A 146 3.67 -11.03 -51.13
CA HIS A 146 4.06 -12.41 -51.49
C HIS A 146 5.52 -12.85 -51.74
N ASN A 147 5.93 -13.76 -50.84
CA ASN A 147 6.57 -15.07 -51.02
C ASN A 147 7.91 -15.27 -51.73
N SER A 148 8.73 -16.05 -51.00
CA SER A 148 9.59 -17.18 -51.42
C SER A 148 10.93 -16.92 -52.13
N GLU A 149 11.97 -17.34 -51.41
CA GLU A 149 13.09 -18.20 -51.82
C GLU A 149 14.31 -17.64 -52.59
N THR A 150 15.46 -18.08 -52.05
CA THR A 150 16.72 -18.52 -52.68
C THR A 150 17.97 -17.62 -52.77
N SER A 151 19.05 -18.23 -52.24
CA SER A 151 20.47 -18.20 -52.65
C SER A 151 21.25 -16.88 -52.53
N SER A 152 22.14 -16.77 -51.54
CA SER A 152 23.56 -17.21 -51.58
C SER A 152 24.52 -16.06 -51.92
N GLY A 153 25.42 -15.75 -50.99
CA GLY A 153 26.53 -14.82 -51.24
C GLY A 153 27.37 -14.65 -49.97
N ALA A 154 28.54 -15.25 -49.97
CA ALA A 154 29.52 -15.29 -48.88
C ALA A 154 30.20 -13.93 -48.63
N GLY A 155 30.67 -13.70 -47.40
CA GLY A 155 31.53 -12.56 -47.07
C GLY A 155 31.72 -12.32 -45.56
N GLU A 156 32.61 -13.12 -44.97
CA GLU A 156 33.48 -12.91 -43.78
C GLU A 156 33.22 -11.84 -42.69
N SER A 157 33.21 -12.36 -41.46
CA SER A 157 33.97 -11.91 -40.27
C SER A 157 33.52 -10.68 -39.47
N SER A 158 32.94 -10.93 -38.28
CA SER A 158 33.48 -10.38 -37.03
C SER A 158 33.01 -11.19 -35.82
N VAL A 159 33.92 -11.35 -34.87
CA VAL A 159 33.88 -12.25 -33.72
C VAL A 159 32.79 -11.82 -32.73
N VAL A 160 31.83 -12.71 -32.46
CA VAL A 160 30.80 -12.56 -31.42
C VAL A 160 31.29 -13.26 -30.14
N ASP A 161 31.53 -12.49 -29.09
CA ASP A 161 31.70 -13.02 -27.73
C ASP A 161 30.32 -13.22 -27.09
N CYS A 162 29.84 -14.46 -27.07
CA CYS A 162 28.59 -14.84 -26.40
C CYS A 162 28.72 -16.30 -25.95
N GLY A 163 28.55 -16.62 -24.65
CA GLY A 163 28.71 -18.04 -24.27
C GLY A 163 28.48 -18.54 -22.84
N VAL A 164 27.94 -17.77 -21.88
CA VAL A 164 27.71 -18.32 -20.52
C VAL A 164 26.26 -18.22 -20.01
N LYS A 165 25.48 -17.21 -20.40
CA LYS A 165 24.07 -17.08 -19.95
C LYS A 165 23.13 -18.06 -20.66
N ASP A 166 23.31 -18.25 -21.97
CA ASP A 166 22.39 -19.04 -22.82
C ASP A 166 22.25 -20.50 -22.36
N LYS A 167 23.38 -21.14 -22.02
CA LYS A 167 23.41 -22.56 -21.61
C LYS A 167 22.71 -22.86 -20.28
N THR A 168 22.64 -21.88 -19.37
CA THR A 168 21.95 -22.09 -18.08
C THR A 168 20.44 -22.02 -18.27
N ASP A 169 19.98 -21.12 -19.12
CA ASP A 169 18.56 -20.94 -19.42
C ASP A 169 18.01 -22.13 -20.23
N GLU A 170 18.78 -22.64 -21.20
CA GLU A 170 18.50 -23.90 -21.90
C GLU A 170 18.37 -25.08 -20.93
N PHE A 171 19.28 -25.18 -19.95
CA PHE A 171 19.25 -26.26 -18.96
C PHE A 171 18.06 -26.15 -17.98
N MET A 172 17.66 -24.93 -17.60
CA MET A 172 16.45 -24.73 -16.80
C MET A 172 15.18 -25.08 -17.57
N HIS A 173 15.13 -24.81 -18.88
CA HIS A 173 14.04 -25.23 -19.74
C HIS A 173 13.96 -26.76 -19.81
N PHE A 174 15.11 -27.42 -20.06
CA PHE A 174 15.21 -28.88 -20.04
C PHE A 174 14.70 -29.47 -18.72
N LEU A 175 15.13 -28.96 -17.56
CA LEU A 175 14.65 -29.45 -16.27
C LEU A 175 13.14 -29.22 -16.08
N SER A 176 12.60 -28.12 -16.61
CA SER A 176 11.16 -27.84 -16.55
C SER A 176 10.38 -28.85 -17.40
N ASP A 177 10.83 -29.16 -18.61
CA ASP A 177 10.23 -30.16 -19.49
C ASP A 177 10.27 -31.57 -18.86
N GLN A 178 11.36 -31.91 -18.17
CA GLN A 178 11.47 -33.19 -17.46
C GLN A 178 10.48 -33.29 -16.30
N ILE A 179 10.29 -32.22 -15.53
CA ILE A 179 9.28 -32.18 -14.46
C ILE A 179 7.86 -32.29 -15.06
N ASP A 180 7.58 -31.61 -16.17
CA ASP A 180 6.29 -31.73 -16.86
C ASP A 180 6.04 -33.17 -17.33
N ASN A 181 7.05 -33.85 -17.89
CA ASN A 181 6.96 -35.27 -18.24
C ASN A 181 6.66 -36.15 -17.02
N MET A 182 7.31 -35.89 -15.87
CA MET A 182 7.07 -36.62 -14.63
C MET A 182 5.63 -36.42 -14.12
N VAL A 183 5.10 -35.20 -14.23
CA VAL A 183 3.69 -34.91 -13.93
C VAL A 183 2.77 -35.74 -14.83
N GLN A 184 3.04 -35.80 -16.14
CA GLN A 184 2.24 -36.62 -17.07
C GLN A 184 2.30 -38.13 -16.77
N VAL A 185 3.46 -38.64 -16.33
CA VAL A 185 3.60 -40.04 -15.88
C VAL A 185 2.77 -40.31 -14.62
N CYS A 186 2.77 -39.38 -13.66
CA CYS A 186 1.97 -39.47 -12.44
C CYS A 186 0.46 -39.41 -12.73
N ILE A 187 0.06 -38.65 -13.76
CA ILE A 187 -1.33 -38.64 -14.26
C ILE A 187 -1.70 -40.01 -14.85
N ARG A 188 -0.86 -40.56 -15.73
CA ARG A 188 -1.14 -41.84 -16.40
C ARG A 188 -1.17 -43.02 -15.44
N SER A 189 -0.38 -42.99 -14.37
CA SER A 189 -0.35 -44.02 -13.32
C SER A 189 -1.50 -43.91 -12.31
N GLY A 190 -2.31 -42.84 -12.38
CA GLY A 190 -3.42 -42.61 -11.45
C GLY A 190 -2.98 -42.08 -10.09
N GLU A 191 -1.72 -41.66 -9.94
CA GLU A 191 -1.20 -41.03 -8.72
C GLU A 191 -1.64 -39.57 -8.58
N ILE A 192 -1.96 -38.91 -9.71
CA ILE A 192 -2.53 -37.56 -9.79
C ILE A 192 -3.74 -37.61 -10.74
N SER A 193 -4.89 -37.04 -10.35
CA SER A 193 -6.12 -37.09 -11.15
C SER A 193 -5.99 -36.34 -12.49
N SER A 194 -6.55 -36.90 -13.57
CA SER A 194 -6.27 -36.57 -14.99
C SER A 194 -7.17 -35.52 -15.65
N ASP A 195 -8.19 -35.00 -14.98
CA ASP A 195 -9.34 -34.45 -15.71
C ASP A 195 -9.17 -32.98 -16.17
N ILE A 196 -8.04 -32.32 -15.89
CA ILE A 196 -7.84 -30.89 -16.20
C ILE A 196 -6.38 -30.57 -16.57
N GLN A 197 -6.21 -29.49 -17.34
CA GLN A 197 -4.92 -28.87 -17.65
C GLN A 197 -4.19 -28.41 -16.39
N LEU A 198 -3.12 -29.13 -16.02
CA LEU A 198 -2.23 -28.76 -14.93
C LEU A 198 -1.27 -27.63 -15.34
N PRO A 199 -0.79 -26.82 -14.37
CA PRO A 199 0.22 -25.80 -14.62
C PRO A 199 1.53 -26.43 -15.13
N LYS A 200 2.30 -25.66 -15.91
CA LYS A 200 3.64 -26.07 -16.37
C LYS A 200 4.69 -25.80 -15.30
N ALA A 201 5.66 -26.69 -15.19
CA ALA A 201 6.80 -26.55 -14.31
C ALA A 201 7.65 -25.34 -14.69
N SER A 202 8.18 -24.66 -13.69
CA SER A 202 9.16 -23.59 -13.86
C SER A 202 10.28 -23.81 -12.85
N VAL A 203 11.47 -24.10 -13.38
CA VAL A 203 12.68 -24.31 -12.58
C VAL A 203 13.42 -22.99 -12.41
N LYS A 204 13.84 -22.70 -11.18
CA LYS A 204 14.59 -21.47 -10.84
C LYS A 204 15.95 -21.81 -10.24
N LYS A 205 16.98 -21.06 -10.65
CA LYS A 205 18.32 -21.13 -10.06
C LYS A 205 18.33 -20.55 -8.64
N VAL A 206 18.97 -21.25 -7.71
CA VAL A 206 19.13 -20.84 -6.32
C VAL A 206 20.48 -20.16 -6.15
N VAL A 207 20.47 -18.91 -5.65
CA VAL A 207 21.71 -18.19 -5.30
C VAL A 207 22.15 -18.64 -3.90
N PRO A 208 23.41 -19.07 -3.69
CA PRO A 208 23.87 -19.51 -2.38
C PRO A 208 23.71 -18.37 -1.36
N ALA A 209 22.89 -18.58 -0.33
CA ALA A 209 22.85 -17.68 0.82
C ALA A 209 24.11 -17.92 1.68
N LYS A 210 24.81 -16.84 2.09
CA LYS A 210 25.88 -16.92 3.11
C LYS A 210 25.28 -17.50 4.40
N ARG A 211 25.37 -18.80 4.63
CA ARG A 211 24.99 -19.45 5.90
C ARG A 211 26.22 -19.75 6.75
N LYS A 212 26.03 -19.54 8.06
CA LYS A 212 26.95 -19.84 9.15
C LYS A 212 27.43 -21.29 9.06
N LEU A 213 28.74 -21.46 9.27
CA LEU A 213 29.41 -22.74 9.48
C LEU A 213 28.74 -23.50 10.62
N GLN A 214 28.06 -24.61 10.28
CA GLN A 214 27.98 -25.79 11.13
C GLN A 214 27.54 -27.01 10.30
N ALA A 215 28.37 -28.06 10.41
CA ALA A 215 28.18 -29.46 10.03
C ALA A 215 28.09 -29.86 8.53
N GLU A 216 29.19 -30.48 8.10
CA GLU A 216 29.30 -31.75 7.35
C GLU A 216 28.52 -31.96 6.04
N LYS A 217 29.29 -32.11 4.95
CA LYS A 217 28.90 -32.66 3.62
C LYS A 217 27.57 -32.15 3.06
N SER A 218 27.45 -30.83 2.86
CA SER A 218 26.27 -30.24 2.23
C SER A 218 26.43 -30.20 0.72
N GLU A 219 25.71 -31.07 0.00
CA GLU A 219 25.48 -30.94 -1.45
C GLU A 219 24.93 -29.54 -1.76
N ALA A 220 25.47 -28.86 -2.78
CA ALA A 220 25.10 -27.48 -3.08
C ALA A 220 23.75 -27.46 -3.84
N LEU A 221 22.73 -26.81 -3.26
CA LEU A 221 21.44 -26.59 -3.92
C LEU A 221 21.59 -25.63 -5.10
N ILE A 222 21.34 -26.10 -6.33
CA ILE A 222 21.51 -25.32 -7.56
C ILE A 222 20.17 -24.84 -8.13
N PHE A 223 19.13 -25.69 -8.12
CA PHE A 223 17.83 -25.39 -8.71
C PHE A 223 16.67 -25.82 -7.82
N THR A 224 15.52 -25.16 -7.96
CA THR A 224 14.28 -25.50 -7.26
C THR A 224 13.05 -25.30 -8.14
N CYS A 225 12.01 -26.12 -7.93
CA CYS A 225 10.71 -26.01 -8.57
C CYS A 225 9.60 -26.10 -7.51
N ASN A 226 8.57 -25.26 -7.62
CA ASN A 226 7.44 -25.19 -6.69
C ASN A 226 6.11 -25.72 -7.28
N ILE A 227 6.19 -26.50 -8.36
CA ILE A 227 5.02 -27.01 -9.11
C ILE A 227 4.01 -27.77 -8.23
N ALA A 228 4.48 -28.48 -7.19
CA ALA A 228 3.63 -29.27 -6.30
C ALA A 228 2.60 -28.40 -5.54
N PHE A 229 2.95 -27.15 -5.22
CA PHE A 229 1.98 -26.21 -4.63
C PHE A 229 0.90 -25.79 -5.61
N GLN A 230 1.27 -25.62 -6.88
CA GLN A 230 0.34 -25.21 -7.92
C GLN A 230 -0.63 -26.37 -8.24
N ILE A 231 -0.12 -27.61 -8.36
CA ILE A 231 -0.94 -28.81 -8.54
C ILE A 231 -1.90 -28.99 -7.35
N ALA A 232 -1.42 -28.90 -6.11
CA ALA A 232 -2.26 -29.00 -4.92
C ALA A 232 -3.36 -27.91 -4.88
N ALA A 233 -3.04 -26.68 -5.32
CA ALA A 233 -4.01 -25.61 -5.39
C ALA A 233 -5.09 -25.88 -6.47
N THR A 234 -4.70 -26.42 -7.63
CA THR A 234 -5.64 -26.82 -8.68
C THR A 234 -6.57 -27.92 -8.20
N LEU A 235 -6.03 -29.00 -7.61
CA LEU A 235 -6.84 -30.11 -7.08
C LEU A 235 -7.84 -29.67 -5.99
N ARG A 236 -7.43 -28.74 -5.11
CA ARG A 236 -8.31 -28.19 -4.07
C ARG A 236 -9.49 -27.38 -4.60
N ARG A 237 -9.30 -26.65 -5.70
CA ARG A 237 -10.38 -25.89 -6.33
C ARG A 237 -11.45 -26.82 -6.88
N LEU A 238 -11.04 -27.95 -7.46
CA LEU A 238 -11.96 -28.92 -8.06
C LEU A 238 -12.77 -29.70 -7.04
N ASN A 239 -12.17 -30.07 -5.91
CA ASN A 239 -12.93 -30.71 -4.83
C ASN A 239 -14.03 -29.77 -4.29
N LYS A 240 -13.83 -28.45 -4.29
CA LYS A 240 -14.87 -27.48 -3.93
C LYS A 240 -15.99 -27.39 -4.95
N ASP A 241 -15.68 -27.45 -6.24
CA ASP A 241 -16.69 -27.40 -7.31
C ASP A 241 -17.55 -28.68 -7.33
N VAL A 242 -16.95 -29.84 -7.06
CA VAL A 242 -17.68 -31.13 -6.97
C VAL A 242 -18.56 -31.22 -5.72
N GLU A 243 -18.13 -30.67 -4.59
CA GLU A 243 -18.97 -30.56 -3.37
C GLU A 243 -20.16 -29.61 -3.58
N HIS A 244 -20.00 -28.55 -4.37
CA HIS A 244 -21.08 -27.61 -4.72
C HIS A 244 -22.16 -28.20 -5.64
N LEU A 245 -21.83 -29.25 -6.41
CA LEU A 245 -22.75 -29.98 -7.30
C LEU A 245 -23.48 -31.14 -6.61
N LYS A 246 -22.99 -31.62 -5.45
CA LYS A 246 -23.60 -32.75 -4.71
C LYS A 246 -24.63 -32.34 -3.66
N SER A 247 -24.85 -31.04 -3.44
CA SER A 247 -25.84 -30.54 -2.50
C SER A 247 -27.30 -30.59 -2.99
N SER A 248 -27.60 -31.28 -4.10
CA SER A 248 -28.96 -31.37 -4.66
C SER A 248 -29.58 -32.77 -4.74
N GLU A 249 -28.93 -33.86 -4.32
CA GLU A 249 -29.59 -35.18 -4.27
C GLU A 249 -29.17 -36.01 -3.05
N SER A 250 -30.15 -36.39 -2.24
CA SER A 250 -29.98 -37.28 -1.09
C SER A 250 -29.87 -38.73 -1.52
N CYS A 251 -28.74 -39.39 -1.26
CA CYS A 251 -28.70 -40.83 -0.98
C CYS A 251 -27.43 -41.25 -0.22
N SER A 252 -27.64 -42.19 0.70
CA SER A 252 -26.70 -42.69 1.70
C SER A 252 -25.58 -43.58 1.15
N GLY A 253 -24.38 -43.38 1.71
CA GLY A 253 -23.48 -44.47 2.13
C GLY A 253 -22.53 -45.08 1.11
N ARG A 254 -21.28 -44.60 1.08
CA ARG A 254 -20.07 -45.46 1.11
C ARG A 254 -18.80 -44.65 1.37
N ASN A 255 -18.10 -45.01 2.45
CA ASN A 255 -16.73 -44.60 2.75
C ASN A 255 -15.78 -44.89 1.58
N LYS A 256 -15.02 -43.88 1.16
CA LYS A 256 -13.64 -44.03 0.68
C LYS A 256 -12.90 -42.72 0.90
N ASN A 257 -11.91 -42.76 1.80
CA ASN A 257 -10.94 -41.70 2.04
C ASN A 257 -10.26 -41.30 0.72
N SER A 258 -10.67 -40.21 0.08
CA SER A 258 -9.82 -39.53 -0.90
C SER A 258 -8.90 -38.60 -0.11
N SER A 259 -7.72 -39.11 0.25
CA SER A 259 -6.70 -38.29 0.92
C SER A 259 -6.37 -37.09 0.04
N GLU A 260 -6.66 -35.88 0.52
CA GLU A 260 -6.26 -34.65 -0.13
C GLU A 260 -4.74 -34.64 -0.31
N LEU A 261 -4.28 -34.62 -1.57
CA LEU A 261 -2.86 -34.65 -1.89
C LEU A 261 -2.20 -33.33 -1.47
N SER A 262 -1.47 -33.36 -0.35
CA SER A 262 -0.72 -32.18 0.12
C SER A 262 0.43 -31.84 -0.85
N PRO A 263 0.88 -30.57 -0.92
CA PRO A 263 2.06 -30.19 -1.73
C PRO A 263 3.30 -31.02 -1.41
N LYS A 264 3.47 -31.42 -0.14
CA LYS A 264 4.57 -32.28 0.29
C LYS A 264 4.48 -33.67 -0.35
N MET A 265 3.30 -34.29 -0.31
CA MET A 265 3.05 -35.60 -0.91
C MET A 265 3.27 -35.57 -2.42
N ILE A 266 2.78 -34.52 -3.09
CA ILE A 266 2.97 -34.36 -4.56
C ILE A 266 4.45 -34.21 -4.90
N ALA A 267 5.23 -33.43 -4.13
CA ALA A 267 6.66 -33.32 -4.35
C ALA A 267 7.40 -34.65 -4.13
N GLU A 268 6.99 -35.45 -3.13
CA GLU A 268 7.54 -36.78 -2.85
C GLU A 268 7.21 -37.79 -3.95
N ILE A 269 5.97 -37.79 -4.46
CA ILE A 269 5.52 -38.61 -5.59
C ILE A 269 6.34 -38.29 -6.83
N LEU A 270 6.46 -37.00 -7.18
CA LEU A 270 7.24 -36.57 -8.34
C LEU A 270 8.71 -36.99 -8.16
N THR A 271 9.31 -36.74 -6.99
CA THR A 271 10.71 -37.11 -6.73
C THR A 271 10.94 -38.63 -6.76
N SER A 272 9.96 -39.46 -6.42
CA SER A 272 10.07 -40.93 -6.48
C SER A 272 10.26 -41.44 -7.91
N ASN A 273 9.73 -40.71 -8.89
CA ASN A 273 9.89 -40.97 -10.33
C ASN A 273 11.12 -40.28 -10.95
N SER A 274 11.98 -39.63 -10.14
CA SER A 274 13.12 -38.83 -10.64
C SER A 274 14.41 -39.64 -10.92
N LYS A 275 14.41 -40.97 -10.76
CA LYS A 275 15.62 -41.80 -10.93
C LYS A 275 16.29 -41.62 -12.29
N GLN A 276 15.51 -41.57 -13.38
CA GLN A 276 16.02 -41.31 -14.73
C GLN A 276 16.62 -39.91 -14.89
N LEU A 277 16.07 -38.91 -14.19
CA LEU A 277 16.55 -37.52 -14.23
C LEU A 277 17.85 -37.34 -13.42
N ALA A 278 17.96 -38.03 -12.28
CA ALA A 278 19.15 -38.03 -11.45
C ALA A 278 20.35 -38.69 -12.16
N GLU A 279 20.10 -39.79 -12.89
CA GLU A 279 21.12 -40.52 -13.66
C GLU A 279 21.59 -39.74 -14.90
N SER A 280 20.69 -39.01 -15.57
CA SER A 280 21.01 -38.29 -16.82
C SER A 280 21.75 -36.97 -16.61
N CYS A 281 21.69 -36.37 -15.41
CA CYS A 281 22.13 -34.99 -15.19
C CYS A 281 23.17 -34.80 -14.08
N CYS A 282 23.68 -35.86 -13.45
CA CYS A 282 24.60 -35.76 -12.30
C CYS A 282 24.06 -34.82 -11.19
N LEU A 283 22.76 -34.90 -10.91
CA LEU A 283 22.09 -34.10 -9.89
C LEU A 283 21.37 -35.03 -8.90
N SER A 284 21.45 -34.69 -7.62
CA SER A 284 20.65 -35.31 -6.57
C SER A 284 19.32 -34.55 -6.48
N VAL A 285 18.20 -35.24 -6.63
CA VAL A 285 16.86 -34.63 -6.57
C VAL A 285 16.18 -34.99 -5.26
N ARG A 286 15.66 -34.00 -4.52
CA ARG A 286 14.94 -34.24 -3.26
C ARG A 286 13.69 -33.38 -3.13
N ALA A 287 12.65 -33.96 -2.55
CA ALA A 287 11.47 -33.23 -2.10
C ALA A 287 11.76 -32.54 -0.75
N CYS A 288 11.47 -31.24 -0.64
CA CYS A 288 11.63 -30.47 0.60
C CYS A 288 10.45 -29.52 0.76
N ASN A 289 9.55 -29.80 1.72
CA ASN A 289 8.39 -28.94 2.04
C ASN A 289 7.57 -28.50 0.80
N GLY A 290 7.32 -29.41 -0.14
CA GLY A 290 6.57 -29.11 -1.38
C GLY A 290 7.39 -28.50 -2.52
N HIS A 291 8.72 -28.40 -2.36
CA HIS A 291 9.64 -28.08 -3.45
C HIS A 291 10.35 -29.32 -3.98
N ILE A 292 10.67 -29.33 -5.27
CA ILE A 292 11.61 -30.26 -5.90
C ILE A 292 12.94 -29.54 -6.02
N ASN A 293 13.96 -30.03 -5.30
CA ASN A 293 15.27 -29.40 -5.18
C ASN A 293 16.34 -30.24 -5.88
N PHE A 294 17.22 -29.57 -6.62
CA PHE A 294 18.32 -30.19 -7.36
C PHE A 294 19.66 -29.79 -6.77
N TYR A 295 20.43 -30.77 -6.32
CA TYR A 295 21.72 -30.60 -5.68
C TYR A 295 22.86 -31.10 -6.57
N SER A 296 24.00 -30.41 -6.56
CA SER A 296 25.20 -30.89 -7.24
C SER A 296 25.77 -32.11 -6.52
N THR A 297 26.01 -33.20 -7.26
CA THR A 297 26.76 -34.35 -6.74
C THR A 297 28.26 -34.27 -7.00
N MET A 298 28.73 -33.25 -7.74
CA MET A 298 30.15 -33.03 -8.02
C MET A 298 30.75 -31.92 -7.16
N GLN A 299 31.91 -32.19 -6.56
CA GLN A 299 32.77 -31.17 -5.97
C GLN A 299 33.30 -30.29 -7.11
N GLN A 300 32.59 -29.19 -7.38
CA GLN A 300 32.95 -28.01 -8.16
C GLN A 300 34.30 -28.05 -8.92
N ALA A 301 34.31 -28.79 -10.03
CA ALA A 301 35.13 -28.57 -11.22
C ALA A 301 34.44 -29.32 -12.38
N ASP A 302 34.34 -28.68 -13.54
CA ASP A 302 33.85 -29.22 -14.82
C ASP A 302 32.33 -29.40 -14.98
N PHE A 303 31.65 -28.28 -15.29
CA PHE A 303 30.36 -28.28 -16.00
C PHE A 303 30.58 -27.84 -17.46
N VAL A 304 31.43 -28.57 -18.18
CA VAL A 304 31.51 -28.56 -19.66
C VAL A 304 31.89 -29.99 -20.08
N GLU A 305 31.19 -30.53 -21.07
CA GLU A 305 31.34 -31.87 -21.68
C GLU A 305 30.59 -33.04 -21.01
N VAL A 306 29.29 -33.13 -21.26
CA VAL A 306 28.65 -34.43 -21.53
C VAL A 306 27.88 -34.30 -22.84
N GLY A 307 28.51 -34.73 -23.93
CA GLY A 307 27.93 -34.60 -25.27
C GLY A 307 28.81 -35.05 -26.43
N ARG A 308 29.52 -36.19 -26.32
CA ARG A 308 29.88 -37.05 -27.48
C ARG A 308 30.57 -38.34 -27.05
N GLY A 309 30.04 -39.46 -27.52
CA GLY A 309 30.64 -40.78 -27.34
C GLY A 309 31.69 -41.13 -28.39
N THR A 310 32.48 -42.16 -28.04
CA THR A 310 33.18 -43.13 -28.91
C THR A 310 34.17 -42.60 -29.96
N ILE A 311 35.47 -42.81 -29.71
CA ILE A 311 36.43 -43.59 -30.53
C ILE A 311 37.83 -43.55 -29.88
N SER A 312 38.29 -44.74 -29.53
CA SER A 312 39.65 -45.32 -29.42
C SER A 312 40.93 -44.49 -29.68
N LYS A 313 41.87 -44.69 -28.72
CA LYS A 313 43.30 -45.12 -28.82
C LYS A 313 44.44 -44.15 -28.40
N SER A 314 45.25 -44.74 -27.49
CA SER A 314 46.70 -44.64 -27.24
C SER A 314 47.30 -43.42 -26.51
N SER A 315 47.72 -43.71 -25.27
CA SER A 315 48.85 -43.17 -24.49
C SER A 315 50.22 -43.33 -25.23
N PRO A 316 51.40 -42.86 -24.73
CA PRO A 316 51.67 -42.44 -23.34
C PRO A 316 52.70 -41.30 -23.08
N THR A 317 52.87 -41.02 -21.77
CA THR A 317 54.12 -40.74 -21.00
C THR A 317 54.68 -39.31 -20.82
N VAL A 318 54.67 -38.87 -19.54
CA VAL A 318 55.83 -38.52 -18.66
C VAL A 318 56.03 -37.05 -18.17
N SER A 319 56.16 -37.00 -16.83
CA SER A 319 56.89 -36.08 -15.92
C SER A 319 56.47 -34.63 -15.68
N ALA A 320 55.86 -34.45 -14.50
CA ALA A 320 56.18 -33.52 -13.41
C ALA A 320 57.30 -32.47 -13.60
N SER A 321 56.98 -31.22 -13.24
CA SER A 321 57.79 -30.41 -12.31
C SER A 321 56.99 -29.22 -11.78
N ASN A 322 57.16 -28.99 -10.47
CA ASN A 322 56.63 -27.86 -9.71
C ASN A 322 57.28 -26.56 -10.16
N ASP A 323 56.50 -25.46 -10.23
CA ASP A 323 57.04 -24.19 -9.75
C ASP A 323 55.94 -23.24 -9.29
N ASP A 324 56.18 -22.71 -8.10
CA ASP A 324 55.27 -21.98 -7.23
C ASP A 324 55.59 -20.48 -7.36
N ARG A 325 54.70 -19.69 -7.98
CA ARG A 325 54.77 -18.22 -7.94
C ARG A 325 53.40 -17.58 -7.83
N HIS A 326 53.12 -17.14 -6.61
CA HIS A 326 52.17 -16.12 -6.21
C HIS A 326 51.92 -15.02 -7.26
N LEU A 327 50.69 -14.97 -7.80
CA LEU A 327 50.07 -13.74 -8.27
C LEU A 327 48.80 -13.47 -7.45
N LYS A 328 48.86 -12.47 -6.56
CA LYS A 328 47.69 -11.86 -5.92
C LYS A 328 46.79 -11.27 -7.02
N LYS A 329 45.70 -11.96 -7.37
CA LYS A 329 44.61 -11.39 -8.15
C LYS A 329 43.51 -10.96 -7.19
N SER A 330 43.47 -9.67 -6.87
CA SER A 330 42.37 -9.05 -6.15
C SER A 330 41.08 -9.25 -6.96
N CYS A 331 40.15 -10.05 -6.44
CA CYS A 331 38.85 -10.24 -7.04
C CYS A 331 37.99 -9.00 -6.71
N GLY A 332 38.04 -7.98 -7.57
CA GLY A 332 37.10 -6.87 -7.53
C GLY A 332 35.71 -7.38 -7.88
N ALA A 333 34.79 -7.37 -6.92
CA ALA A 333 33.37 -7.48 -7.24
C ALA A 333 32.98 -6.35 -8.21
N PRO A 334 32.08 -6.56 -9.17
CA PRO A 334 31.58 -5.46 -10.00
C PRO A 334 30.88 -4.47 -9.07
N GLN A 335 31.56 -3.39 -8.73
CA GLN A 335 31.01 -2.29 -7.95
C GLN A 335 30.07 -1.53 -8.89
N GLY A 336 28.77 -1.80 -8.79
CA GLY A 336 27.78 -0.90 -9.35
C GLY A 336 28.01 0.51 -8.80
N GLN A 337 27.85 1.52 -9.65
CA GLN A 337 28.02 2.92 -9.25
C GLN A 337 27.11 3.24 -8.05
N LYS A 338 27.70 3.80 -6.99
CA LYS A 338 26.94 4.26 -5.82
C LYS A 338 26.03 5.41 -6.23
N ARG A 339 24.74 5.28 -5.93
CA ARG A 339 23.70 6.26 -6.27
C ARG A 339 23.56 7.31 -5.17
N LYS A 340 23.31 8.55 -5.56
CA LYS A 340 23.00 9.65 -4.65
C LYS A 340 21.51 9.61 -4.33
N PHE A 341 21.16 9.59 -3.05
CA PHE A 341 19.77 9.62 -2.59
C PHE A 341 19.52 10.85 -1.73
N GLU A 342 18.42 11.53 -2.00
CA GLU A 342 17.98 12.71 -1.26
C GLU A 342 16.47 12.63 -0.99
N ILE A 343 16.06 13.05 0.20
CA ILE A 343 14.67 13.30 0.54
C ILE A 343 14.52 14.81 0.72
N ARG A 344 13.61 15.42 -0.02
CA ARG A 344 13.36 16.87 0.01
C ARG A 344 11.93 17.11 0.46
N LEU A 345 11.74 18.03 1.39
CA LEU A 345 10.42 18.42 1.85
C LEU A 345 10.10 19.82 1.29
N LYS A 346 9.04 19.92 0.49
CA LYS A 346 8.60 21.15 -0.18
C LYS A 346 7.20 21.52 0.29
N ARG A 347 6.91 22.80 0.44
CA ARG A 347 5.52 23.27 0.62
C ARG A 347 4.67 22.81 -0.56
N SER A 348 3.46 22.32 -0.27
CA SER A 348 2.55 21.87 -1.32
C SER A 348 2.30 23.02 -2.30
N SER A 349 2.69 22.78 -3.54
CA SER A 349 2.65 23.71 -4.66
C SER A 349 2.76 22.89 -5.93
N PHE A 350 2.17 23.37 -7.02
CA PHE A 350 2.21 22.63 -8.27
C PHE A 350 3.65 22.50 -8.78
N ASP A 351 4.01 21.29 -9.18
CA ASP A 351 5.29 20.95 -9.77
C ASP A 351 5.05 20.01 -10.94
N TYR A 352 5.61 20.35 -12.11
CA TYR A 352 5.36 19.60 -13.33
C TYR A 352 6.04 18.22 -13.32
N GLU A 353 7.21 18.08 -12.67
CA GLU A 353 7.89 16.79 -12.56
C GLU A 353 7.08 15.84 -11.67
N GLU A 354 6.53 16.35 -10.57
CA GLU A 354 5.64 15.58 -9.68
C GLU A 354 4.35 15.17 -10.39
N TYR A 355 3.71 16.09 -11.13
CA TYR A 355 2.51 15.77 -11.91
C TYR A 355 2.79 14.71 -12.98
N SER A 356 3.94 14.78 -13.66
CA SER A 356 4.35 13.80 -14.66
C SER A 356 4.51 12.40 -14.04
N LEU A 357 5.11 12.33 -12.85
CA LEU A 357 5.24 11.08 -12.10
C LEU A 357 3.88 10.56 -11.62
N TYR A 358 3.02 11.43 -11.08
CA TYR A 358 1.65 11.09 -10.68
C TYR A 358 0.85 10.52 -11.85
N ARG A 359 0.92 11.17 -13.02
CA ARG A 359 0.23 10.71 -14.22
C ARG A 359 0.73 9.34 -14.67
N LYS A 360 2.04 9.13 -14.70
CA LYS A 360 2.62 7.80 -15.00
C LYS A 360 2.12 6.75 -14.01
N TYR A 361 2.11 7.08 -12.72
CA TYR A 361 1.65 6.20 -11.66
C TYR A 361 0.18 5.81 -11.82
N GLN A 362 -0.72 6.78 -12.00
CA GLN A 362 -2.16 6.53 -12.18
C GLN A 362 -2.45 5.63 -13.38
N LEU A 363 -1.83 5.91 -14.53
CA LEU A 363 -2.06 5.14 -15.75
C LEU A 363 -1.58 3.68 -15.66
N ILE A 364 -0.47 3.42 -14.96
CA ILE A 364 0.15 2.08 -14.91
C ILE A 364 -0.34 1.26 -13.71
N VAL A 365 -0.51 1.89 -12.55
CA VAL A 365 -0.86 1.20 -11.31
C VAL A 365 -2.37 1.13 -11.15
N HIS A 366 -3.08 2.21 -11.43
CA HIS A 366 -4.54 2.30 -11.23
C HIS A 366 -5.35 2.01 -12.51
N ASN A 367 -4.71 2.01 -13.69
CA ASN A 367 -5.36 1.87 -15.00
C ASN A 367 -6.41 2.97 -15.27
N ASP A 368 -6.21 4.15 -14.71
CA ASP A 368 -7.06 5.31 -14.97
C ASP A 368 -7.03 5.68 -16.46
N THR A 369 -8.11 6.29 -16.95
CA THR A 369 -8.09 6.81 -18.32
C THR A 369 -7.28 8.11 -18.37
N PRO A 370 -6.50 8.34 -19.45
CA PRO A 370 -5.73 9.57 -19.62
C PRO A 370 -6.54 10.87 -19.49
N ASP A 371 -7.84 10.82 -19.83
CA ASP A 371 -8.72 11.99 -19.81
C ASP A 371 -9.17 12.39 -18.40
N HIS A 372 -9.16 11.44 -17.45
CA HIS A 372 -9.49 11.71 -16.04
C HIS A 372 -8.26 12.18 -15.22
N VAL A 373 -7.05 11.86 -15.67
CA VAL A 373 -5.79 12.26 -15.03
C VAL A 373 -5.32 13.61 -15.56
N THR A 374 -6.02 14.67 -15.14
CA THR A 374 -5.75 16.06 -15.55
C THR A 374 -4.93 16.84 -14.53
N GLU A 375 -4.30 17.92 -14.96
CA GLU A 375 -3.60 18.85 -14.06
C GLU A 375 -4.55 19.43 -13.00
N SER A 376 -5.78 19.77 -13.39
CA SER A 376 -6.79 20.34 -12.49
C SER A 376 -7.24 19.33 -11.44
N SER A 377 -7.46 18.06 -11.82
CA SER A 377 -7.80 17.02 -10.85
C SER A 377 -6.63 16.73 -9.89
N TYR A 378 -5.39 16.69 -10.39
CA TYR A 378 -4.19 16.59 -9.56
C TYR A 378 -4.05 17.77 -8.59
N LYS A 379 -4.24 19.01 -9.06
CA LYS A 379 -4.19 20.20 -8.19
C LYS A 379 -5.23 20.13 -7.09
N ARG A 380 -6.49 19.95 -7.47
CA ARG A 380 -7.61 19.86 -6.52
C ARG A 380 -7.39 18.74 -5.50
N PHE A 381 -6.82 17.61 -5.92
CA PHE A 381 -6.64 16.45 -5.05
C PHE A 381 -5.42 16.59 -4.13
N LEU A 382 -4.24 16.89 -4.69
CA LEU A 382 -2.95 16.73 -4.01
C LEU A 382 -2.22 18.05 -3.71
N VAL A 383 -2.49 19.12 -4.46
CA VAL A 383 -1.79 20.41 -4.31
C VAL A 383 -2.58 21.41 -3.47
N ASP A 384 -3.84 21.61 -3.81
CA ASP A 384 -4.69 22.60 -3.17
C ASP A 384 -4.94 22.19 -1.71
N THR A 385 -4.80 23.17 -0.82
CA THR A 385 -4.91 22.92 0.61
C THR A 385 -5.65 24.03 1.32
N PRO A 386 -6.59 23.69 2.23
CA PRO A 386 -7.21 24.66 3.11
C PRO A 386 -6.31 24.98 4.32
N LEU A 387 -5.23 24.23 4.54
CA LEU A 387 -4.40 24.35 5.75
C LEU A 387 -3.58 25.64 5.75
N VAL A 388 -3.84 26.47 6.75
CA VAL A 388 -3.07 27.69 7.01
C VAL A 388 -1.65 27.30 7.42
N HIS A 389 -0.66 27.77 6.65
CA HIS A 389 0.75 27.53 6.96
C HIS A 389 1.16 28.23 8.25
N ILE A 390 1.85 27.52 9.13
CA ILE A 390 2.54 28.11 10.27
C ILE A 390 4.05 27.97 10.03
N PRO A 391 4.79 29.06 9.80
CA PRO A 391 6.24 29.00 9.60
C PRO A 391 6.97 28.55 10.89
N PRO A 392 8.22 28.06 10.78
CA PRO A 392 9.04 27.72 11.93
C PRO A 392 9.21 28.92 12.88
N ASN A 393 9.42 28.64 14.16
CA ASN A 393 9.68 29.65 15.18
C ASN A 393 10.90 29.29 16.04
N ASP A 394 11.48 30.29 16.69
CA ASP A 394 12.70 30.13 17.49
C ASP A 394 12.48 29.35 18.80
N ASN A 395 11.22 29.15 19.20
CA ASN A 395 10.86 28.56 20.49
C ASN A 395 10.80 27.03 20.48
N GLY A 396 11.08 26.38 19.34
CA GLY A 396 11.03 24.91 19.24
C GLY A 396 9.61 24.34 19.44
N THR A 397 8.57 25.09 19.06
CA THR A 397 7.19 24.59 19.09
C THR A 397 6.68 24.25 17.70
N VAL A 398 7.45 24.56 16.66
CA VAL A 398 7.14 24.31 15.26
C VAL A 398 8.40 23.70 14.60
N PRO A 399 8.29 22.60 13.84
CA PRO A 399 9.44 22.02 13.14
C PRO A 399 10.02 22.99 12.12
N SER A 400 11.26 22.76 11.69
CA SER A 400 11.99 23.64 10.75
C SER A 400 11.27 23.89 9.42
N CYS A 401 10.40 22.98 9.00
CA CYS A 401 9.58 23.12 7.81
C CYS A 401 8.29 23.92 8.01
N GLY A 402 7.86 24.17 9.25
CA GLY A 402 6.53 24.68 9.57
C GLY A 402 5.44 23.60 9.67
N PHE A 403 4.22 24.01 10.00
CA PHE A 403 3.00 23.18 9.93
C PHE A 403 2.17 23.48 8.69
N GLY A 404 1.48 22.47 8.14
CA GLY A 404 0.60 22.54 6.99
C GLY A 404 0.84 21.40 5.99
N SER A 405 0.53 21.62 4.71
CA SER A 405 0.67 20.61 3.65
C SER A 405 2.04 20.67 2.94
N PHE A 406 2.63 19.50 2.71
CA PHE A 406 3.93 19.36 2.08
C PHE A 406 3.97 18.18 1.10
N HIS A 407 4.88 18.26 0.13
CA HIS A 407 5.30 17.14 -0.71
C HIS A 407 6.70 16.71 -0.29
N GLN A 408 6.85 15.44 0.06
CA GLN A 408 8.11 14.79 0.38
C GLN A 408 8.62 14.05 -0.86
N GLN A 409 9.58 14.66 -1.54
CA GLN A 409 10.18 14.15 -2.77
C GLN A 409 11.33 13.18 -2.45
N TYR A 410 11.32 12.03 -3.11
CA TYR A 410 12.37 11.02 -3.04
C TYR A 410 13.15 11.04 -4.36
N VAL A 411 14.43 11.40 -4.31
CA VAL A 411 15.25 11.67 -5.50
C VAL A 411 16.46 10.73 -5.51
N VAL A 412 16.68 10.04 -6.63
CA VAL A 412 17.84 9.17 -6.86
C VAL A 412 18.59 9.64 -8.09
N ASP A 413 19.89 9.94 -7.93
CA ASP A 413 20.76 10.44 -9.02
C ASP A 413 20.17 11.66 -9.76
N GLY A 414 19.45 12.51 -9.03
CA GLY A 414 18.79 13.70 -9.58
C GLY A 414 17.41 13.45 -10.19
N LYS A 415 16.97 12.19 -10.32
CA LYS A 415 15.64 11.82 -10.83
C LYS A 415 14.63 11.65 -9.69
N LEU A 416 13.46 12.27 -9.81
CA LEU A 416 12.34 12.04 -8.89
C LEU A 416 11.76 10.63 -9.06
N ILE A 417 11.69 9.86 -7.97
CA ILE A 417 11.23 8.47 -7.97
C ILE A 417 9.98 8.23 -7.13
N ALA A 418 9.66 9.10 -6.18
CA ALA A 418 8.42 9.05 -5.40
C ALA A 418 8.11 10.40 -4.78
N VAL A 419 6.84 10.63 -4.49
CA VAL A 419 6.34 11.80 -3.77
C VAL A 419 5.31 11.36 -2.75
N GLY A 420 5.60 11.60 -1.47
CA GLY A 420 4.63 11.50 -0.38
C GLY A 420 3.93 12.84 -0.18
N VAL A 421 2.60 12.85 -0.24
CA VAL A 421 1.78 14.02 0.10
C VAL A 421 1.42 13.89 1.58
N VAL A 422 1.89 14.83 2.39
CA VAL A 422 1.82 14.74 3.86
C VAL A 422 1.31 16.04 4.47
N ASP A 423 0.60 15.91 5.58
CA ASP A 423 0.24 17.02 6.47
C ASP A 423 1.08 16.96 7.74
N ILE A 424 1.81 18.02 8.02
CA ILE A 424 2.59 18.14 9.26
C ILE A 424 1.80 19.06 10.20
N LEU A 425 1.34 18.48 11.30
CA LEU A 425 0.42 19.10 12.25
C LEU A 425 1.05 19.12 13.65
N PRO A 426 0.47 19.85 14.61
CA PRO A 426 1.07 20.04 15.93
C PRO A 426 1.44 18.74 16.67
N LYS A 427 0.69 17.65 16.45
CA LYS A 427 0.95 16.36 17.11
C LYS A 427 1.42 15.25 16.19
N CYS A 428 1.25 15.39 14.88
CA CYS A 428 1.50 14.29 13.95
C CYS A 428 1.99 14.71 12.56
N LEU A 429 2.65 13.77 11.89
CA LEU A 429 2.69 13.74 10.43
C LEU A 429 1.61 12.76 9.95
N SER A 430 0.71 13.24 9.10
CA SER A 430 -0.36 12.45 8.49
C SER A 430 -0.03 12.19 7.02
N SER A 431 0.15 10.92 6.67
CA SER A 431 0.32 10.50 5.29
C SER A 431 -1.03 10.53 4.58
N LYS A 432 -1.14 11.31 3.49
CA LYS A 432 -2.38 11.49 2.74
C LYS A 432 -2.39 10.64 1.48
N TYR A 433 -1.30 10.67 0.72
CA TYR A 433 -1.21 9.98 -0.57
C TYR A 433 0.25 9.75 -0.96
N LEU A 434 0.53 8.69 -1.71
CA LEU A 434 1.86 8.40 -2.24
C LEU A 434 1.78 7.90 -3.68
N PHE A 435 2.54 8.54 -4.57
CA PHE A 435 2.79 8.05 -5.93
C PHE A 435 4.28 7.90 -6.18
N TRP A 436 4.66 6.92 -7.01
CA TRP A 436 6.04 6.52 -7.20
C TRP A 436 6.29 5.94 -8.59
N ASP A 437 7.55 5.88 -9.03
CA ASP A 437 7.91 5.43 -10.38
C ASP A 437 7.65 3.92 -10.53
N PRO A 438 6.69 3.48 -11.36
CA PRO A 438 6.32 2.08 -11.53
C PRO A 438 7.51 1.17 -11.90
N ASP A 439 8.53 1.71 -12.57
CA ASP A 439 9.76 0.98 -12.95
C ASP A 439 10.60 0.58 -11.73
N LEU A 440 10.36 1.23 -10.59
CA LEU A 440 11.03 0.99 -9.31
C LEU A 440 10.14 0.27 -8.30
N ALA A 441 9.05 -0.38 -8.74
CA ALA A 441 8.13 -1.14 -7.89
C ALA A 441 8.83 -2.17 -6.99
N PHE A 442 9.91 -2.78 -7.49
CA PHE A 442 10.69 -3.77 -6.76
C PHE A 442 11.31 -3.22 -5.47
N LEU A 443 11.45 -1.89 -5.33
CA LEU A 443 11.94 -1.25 -4.10
C LEU A 443 10.88 -1.16 -3.00
N SER A 444 9.60 -1.41 -3.30
CA SER A 444 8.48 -1.29 -2.36
C SER A 444 8.43 0.11 -1.71
N LEU A 445 8.42 1.15 -2.56
CA LEU A 445 8.52 2.56 -2.14
C LEU A 445 7.39 2.99 -1.20
N GLY A 446 6.21 2.34 -1.25
CA GLY A 446 5.15 2.50 -0.25
C GLY A 446 5.55 2.16 1.18
N LYS A 447 6.21 1.01 1.38
CA LYS A 447 6.71 0.63 2.71
C LYS A 447 7.92 1.47 3.10
N TYR A 448 8.77 1.82 2.14
CA TYR A 448 9.96 2.62 2.41
C TYR A 448 9.61 4.04 2.86
N SER A 449 8.69 4.73 2.16
CA SER A 449 8.26 6.09 2.52
C SER A 449 7.69 6.17 3.94
N ALA A 450 6.79 5.24 4.31
CA ALA A 450 6.27 5.19 5.67
C ALA A 450 7.38 5.03 6.74
N LEU A 451 8.45 4.27 6.46
CA LEU A 451 9.59 4.16 7.37
C LEU A 451 10.40 5.45 7.48
N GLU A 452 10.54 6.19 6.38
CA GLU A 452 11.21 7.49 6.36
C GLU A 452 10.36 8.57 7.05
N GLU A 453 9.03 8.55 6.89
CA GLU A 453 8.10 9.44 7.59
C GLU A 453 8.15 9.22 9.11
N ILE A 454 8.14 7.96 9.58
CA ILE A 454 8.30 7.63 11.01
C ILE A 454 9.66 8.10 11.55
N ARG A 455 10.73 7.88 10.78
CA ARG A 455 12.08 8.35 11.16
C ARG A 455 12.10 9.87 11.26
N TRP A 456 11.53 10.58 10.28
CA TRP A 456 11.49 12.03 10.25
C TRP A 456 10.80 12.61 11.48
N ILE A 457 9.67 12.02 11.92
CA ILE A 457 8.99 12.42 13.17
C ILE A 457 9.93 12.24 14.36
N SER A 458 10.58 11.07 14.47
CA SER A 458 11.49 10.76 15.58
C SER A 458 12.66 11.73 15.66
N GLU A 459 13.22 12.14 14.51
CA GLU A 459 14.30 13.12 14.43
C GLU A 459 13.83 14.53 14.80
N ASN A 460 12.62 14.93 14.36
CA ASN A 460 12.09 16.28 14.62
C ASN A 460 11.46 16.43 16.02
N GLN A 461 11.10 15.33 16.69
CA GLN A 461 10.55 15.35 18.05
C GLN A 461 11.53 15.97 19.06
N VAL A 462 12.85 15.90 18.80
CA VAL A 462 13.88 16.55 19.63
C VAL A 462 13.69 18.07 19.70
N HIS A 463 13.23 18.67 18.61
CA HIS A 463 13.02 20.12 18.50
C HIS A 463 11.56 20.53 18.60
N CYS A 464 10.62 19.60 18.44
CA CYS A 464 9.19 19.83 18.56
C CYS A 464 8.53 18.66 19.31
N PRO A 465 8.59 18.63 20.65
CA PRO A 465 8.20 17.46 21.45
C PRO A 465 6.73 17.04 21.29
N SER A 466 5.85 17.93 20.83
CA SER A 466 4.45 17.62 20.56
C SER A 466 4.26 16.71 19.34
N LEU A 467 5.17 16.74 18.38
CA LEU A 467 5.13 15.96 17.14
C LEU A 467 5.58 14.52 17.42
N GLN A 468 4.64 13.64 17.75
CA GLN A 468 4.95 12.28 18.24
C GLN A 468 4.33 11.17 17.40
N TYR A 469 3.28 11.48 16.64
CA TYR A 469 2.44 10.46 16.03
C TYR A 469 2.58 10.43 14.52
N TYR A 470 2.55 9.21 13.97
CA TYR A 470 2.43 8.96 12.54
C TYR A 470 1.02 8.45 12.23
N TYR A 471 0.28 9.17 11.39
CA TYR A 471 -1.08 8.81 10.98
C TYR A 471 -1.01 8.17 9.60
N LEU A 472 -1.42 6.89 9.50
CA LEU A 472 -1.37 6.12 8.25
C LEU A 472 -2.68 6.23 7.44
N GLY A 473 -3.56 7.16 7.78
CA GLY A 473 -4.88 7.29 7.17
C GLY A 473 -5.92 6.38 7.84
N TYR A 474 -6.79 5.77 7.02
CA TYR A 474 -7.78 4.79 7.48
C TYR A 474 -7.23 3.36 7.44
N TYR A 475 -7.80 2.51 8.28
CA TYR A 475 -7.64 1.06 8.34
C TYR A 475 -9.01 0.40 8.21
N ILE A 476 -9.14 -0.52 7.26
CA ILE A 476 -10.37 -1.26 7.00
C ILE A 476 -10.06 -2.75 7.18
N HIS A 477 -10.57 -3.34 8.25
CA HIS A 477 -10.20 -4.70 8.64
C HIS A 477 -10.55 -5.77 7.60
N SER A 478 -11.68 -5.58 6.90
CA SER A 478 -12.17 -6.45 5.83
C SER A 478 -11.44 -6.25 4.49
N CYS A 479 -10.62 -5.20 4.34
CA CYS A 479 -9.91 -4.92 3.10
C CYS A 479 -8.45 -5.37 3.19
N ASN A 480 -8.10 -6.43 2.44
CA ASN A 480 -6.75 -6.99 2.44
C ASN A 480 -5.68 -5.94 2.07
N LYS A 481 -6.00 -5.01 1.14
CA LYS A 481 -5.09 -3.93 0.73
C LYS A 481 -4.77 -2.96 1.88
N MET A 482 -5.61 -2.87 2.90
CA MET A 482 -5.43 -1.96 4.04
C MET A 482 -4.78 -2.64 5.25
N ARG A 483 -4.66 -3.97 5.24
CA ARG A 483 -4.15 -4.74 6.39
C ARG A 483 -2.69 -4.44 6.74
N TYR A 484 -1.89 -3.99 5.78
CA TYR A 484 -0.47 -3.69 5.99
C TYR A 484 -0.25 -2.57 7.03
N LYS A 485 -1.22 -1.65 7.20
CA LYS A 485 -1.09 -0.52 8.14
C LYS A 485 -0.98 -0.98 9.58
N ALA A 486 -1.67 -2.07 9.94
CA ALA A 486 -1.56 -2.70 11.26
C ALA A 486 -0.21 -3.40 11.51
N ALA A 487 0.62 -3.60 10.47
CA ALA A 487 1.95 -4.18 10.63
C ALA A 487 2.99 -3.17 11.15
N TYR A 488 2.66 -1.88 11.21
CA TYR A 488 3.51 -0.86 11.85
C TYR A 488 3.16 -0.79 13.33
N GLN A 489 3.95 -1.48 14.16
CA GLN A 489 3.64 -1.67 15.57
C GLN A 489 4.51 -0.79 16.49
N PRO A 490 3.99 -0.36 17.65
CA PRO A 490 2.62 -0.57 18.14
C PRO A 490 1.62 0.38 17.45
N SER A 491 0.57 -0.17 16.83
CA SER A 491 -0.50 0.61 16.20
C SER A 491 -1.73 0.74 17.10
N GLU A 492 -2.42 1.87 16.98
CA GLU A 492 -3.65 2.18 17.68
C GLU A 492 -4.76 2.52 16.67
N LEU A 493 -5.98 2.09 16.96
CA LEU A 493 -7.18 2.47 16.23
C LEU A 493 -8.02 3.44 17.04
N LEU A 494 -8.56 4.47 16.38
CA LEU A 494 -9.47 5.42 16.98
C LEU A 494 -10.88 4.82 17.09
N CYS A 495 -11.43 4.77 18.30
CA CYS A 495 -12.84 4.45 18.51
C CYS A 495 -13.72 5.56 17.91
N PRO A 496 -14.58 5.27 16.92
CA PRO A 496 -15.28 6.31 16.17
C PRO A 496 -16.37 7.03 16.95
N LEU A 497 -16.90 6.41 18.01
CA LEU A 497 -17.94 7.00 18.86
C LEU A 497 -17.37 7.87 20.00
N ARG A 498 -16.34 7.37 20.70
CA ARG A 498 -15.82 7.99 21.93
C ARG A 498 -14.47 8.68 21.76
N TYR A 499 -13.91 8.65 20.55
CA TYR A 499 -12.62 9.27 20.20
C TYR A 499 -11.44 8.85 21.10
N GLN A 500 -11.49 7.60 21.57
CA GLN A 500 -10.43 6.98 22.37
C GLN A 500 -9.55 6.10 21.49
N TRP A 501 -8.23 6.19 21.68
CA TRP A 501 -7.26 5.34 20.99
C TRP A 501 -7.15 3.99 21.70
N VAL A 502 -7.25 2.91 20.95
CA VAL A 502 -7.19 1.54 21.48
C VAL A 502 -6.12 0.76 20.70
N PRO A 503 -5.18 0.06 21.36
CA PRO A 503 -4.18 -0.77 20.70
C PRO A 503 -4.81 -1.80 19.76
N TYR A 504 -4.24 -1.93 18.54
CA TYR A 504 -4.76 -2.82 17.51
C TYR A 504 -4.86 -4.28 17.98
N ASP A 505 -3.86 -4.77 18.70
CA ASP A 505 -3.80 -6.16 19.15
C ASP A 505 -4.94 -6.54 20.11
N ILE A 506 -5.49 -5.55 20.85
CA ILE A 506 -6.65 -5.74 21.73
C ILE A 506 -7.94 -5.87 20.90
N VAL A 507 -8.09 -5.05 19.87
CA VAL A 507 -9.35 -4.98 19.10
C VAL A 507 -9.42 -6.00 17.96
N LYS A 508 -8.29 -6.50 17.49
CA LYS A 508 -8.21 -7.44 16.36
C LYS A 508 -9.16 -8.64 16.51
N PRO A 509 -9.21 -9.38 17.64
CA PRO A 509 -10.09 -10.55 17.77
C PRO A 509 -11.58 -10.23 17.64
N PHE A 510 -11.97 -8.97 17.91
CA PHE A 510 -13.35 -8.51 17.77
C PHE A 510 -13.66 -8.09 16.33
N LEU A 511 -12.72 -7.41 15.67
CA LEU A 511 -12.81 -7.06 14.26
C LEU A 511 -12.80 -8.31 13.36
N ASP A 512 -12.14 -9.40 13.78
CA ASP A 512 -12.19 -10.70 13.08
C ASP A 512 -13.62 -11.30 13.10
N LYS A 513 -14.46 -10.93 14.08
CA LYS A 513 -15.82 -11.47 14.26
C LYS A 513 -16.92 -10.55 13.73
N ARG A 514 -16.72 -9.24 13.81
CA ARG A 514 -17.72 -8.22 13.44
C ARG A 514 -17.10 -7.17 12.55
N LYS A 515 -17.88 -6.73 11.57
CA LYS A 515 -17.47 -5.72 10.61
C LYS A 515 -17.25 -4.35 11.23
N TYR A 516 -18.11 -3.96 12.17
CA TYR A 516 -18.03 -2.72 12.94
C TYR A 516 -18.09 -3.05 14.45
N VAL A 517 -17.26 -2.36 15.23
CA VAL A 517 -17.06 -2.56 16.66
C VAL A 517 -16.79 -1.20 17.30
N VAL A 518 -17.49 -0.90 18.40
CA VAL A 518 -17.18 0.25 19.25
C VAL A 518 -15.95 -0.09 20.09
N LEU A 519 -14.77 0.29 19.60
CA LEU A 519 -13.48 -0.20 20.09
C LEU A 519 -13.25 0.04 21.60
N SER A 520 -13.76 1.15 22.14
CA SER A 520 -13.55 1.52 23.54
C SER A 520 -14.29 0.62 24.54
N ASP A 521 -15.34 -0.10 24.13
CA ASP A 521 -16.02 -1.07 25.02
C ASP A 521 -15.07 -2.20 25.45
N PHE A 522 -14.01 -2.44 24.68
CA PHE A 522 -13.06 -3.52 24.89
C PHE A 522 -11.72 -3.05 25.48
N ALA A 523 -11.50 -1.73 25.55
CA ALA A 523 -10.34 -1.16 26.22
C ALA A 523 -10.39 -1.38 27.74
N THR A 524 -11.60 -1.38 28.32
CA THR A 524 -11.85 -1.53 29.76
C THR A 524 -11.67 -2.97 30.27
N LEU A 525 -11.60 -3.97 29.37
CA LEU A 525 -11.42 -5.38 29.75
C LEU A 525 -10.04 -5.68 30.36
N GLN A 526 -9.06 -4.78 30.23
CA GLN A 526 -7.79 -4.86 30.98
C GLN A 526 -7.92 -4.43 32.46
N ASN A 527 -9.00 -3.73 32.84
CA ASN A 527 -9.23 -3.21 34.19
C ASN A 527 -10.26 -4.00 35.03
N GLY A 528 -10.71 -5.17 34.57
CA GLY A 528 -11.40 -6.14 35.44
C GLY A 528 -12.92 -6.02 35.58
N GLU A 529 -13.64 -5.38 34.65
CA GLU A 529 -15.12 -5.42 34.63
C GLU A 529 -15.66 -6.17 33.40
N SER A 530 -16.65 -7.03 33.63
CA SER A 530 -17.27 -7.97 32.68
C SER A 530 -18.34 -7.33 31.78
N LEU A 531 -18.43 -7.79 30.52
CA LEU A 531 -19.47 -7.41 29.55
C LEU A 531 -20.88 -7.91 29.95
N PRO A 532 -21.96 -7.24 29.49
CA PRO A 532 -23.28 -7.87 29.38
C PRO A 532 -23.25 -8.92 28.26
N LEU A 533 -23.54 -10.17 28.62
CA LEU A 533 -23.61 -11.31 27.71
C LEU A 533 -24.87 -11.21 26.82
N ASP A 534 -24.69 -10.96 25.53
CA ASP A 534 -25.64 -11.44 24.51
C ASP A 534 -25.21 -12.84 24.08
N ASN A 535 -26.02 -13.82 24.50
CA ASN A 535 -25.85 -15.23 24.19
C ASN A 535 -26.18 -15.50 22.73
N HIS A 536 -25.14 -15.73 21.91
CA HIS A 536 -25.18 -16.74 20.85
C HIS A 536 -23.75 -17.16 20.53
N MET A 537 -23.28 -18.20 21.24
CA MET A 537 -21.99 -18.83 21.03
C MET A 537 -22.16 -20.09 20.19
N GLU A 538 -21.65 -20.08 18.96
CA GLU A 538 -21.16 -21.29 18.32
C GLU A 538 -19.62 -21.24 18.25
N LYS A 539 -19.00 -22.22 18.89
CA LYS A 539 -17.57 -22.48 18.91
C LYS A 539 -17.23 -23.29 17.67
N GLN A 540 -16.33 -22.80 16.81
CA GLN A 540 -15.54 -23.68 15.94
C GLN A 540 -14.06 -23.30 15.96
N GLN A 541 -13.26 -24.35 15.86
CA GLN A 541 -11.87 -24.46 16.27
C GLN A 541 -10.89 -23.84 15.28
N ASN A 542 -9.86 -23.27 15.90
CA ASN A 542 -8.49 -23.02 15.46
C ASN A 542 -8.08 -23.67 14.13
N ASP A 543 -7.65 -22.84 13.17
CA ASP A 543 -6.89 -23.30 12.03
C ASP A 543 -5.69 -22.39 11.69
N SER A 544 -4.67 -23.05 11.18
CA SER A 544 -3.26 -22.68 11.21
C SER A 544 -2.92 -21.50 10.30
N ILE A 545 -2.21 -20.49 10.83
CA ILE A 545 -1.75 -19.32 10.07
C ILE A 545 -0.67 -19.73 9.07
N GLN A 546 -0.99 -19.65 7.78
CA GLN A 546 -0.03 -19.73 6.67
C GLN A 546 0.17 -18.32 6.11
N GLU A 547 1.36 -17.76 6.29
CA GLU A 547 1.72 -16.43 5.78
C GLU A 547 1.73 -16.39 4.24
N PRO A 548 1.03 -15.44 3.60
CA PRO A 548 1.22 -15.17 2.18
C PRO A 548 2.34 -14.13 1.98
N SER A 549 3.25 -14.47 1.07
CA SER A 549 4.18 -13.56 0.40
C SER A 549 3.38 -12.54 -0.41
N ASN A 550 3.19 -11.33 0.12
CA ASN A 550 2.47 -10.26 -0.55
C ASN A 550 3.42 -9.13 -1.01
N ASP A 551 3.93 -9.26 -2.24
CA ASP A 551 4.22 -8.10 -3.09
C ASP A 551 2.94 -7.86 -3.92
N VAL A 552 1.93 -7.26 -3.29
CA VAL A 552 0.68 -6.83 -3.96
C VAL A 552 0.80 -5.33 -4.18
N PHE A 553 0.62 -4.91 -5.44
CA PHE A 553 0.58 -3.52 -5.85
C PHE A 553 -0.47 -2.75 -5.04
N VAL A 554 -0.06 -1.59 -4.54
CA VAL A 554 -0.85 -0.74 -3.64
C VAL A 554 -1.67 0.19 -4.51
N ASP A 555 -2.87 -0.23 -4.93
CA ASP A 555 -3.83 0.70 -5.53
C ASP A 555 -4.69 1.29 -4.40
N GLU A 556 -4.43 2.56 -4.05
CA GLU A 556 -5.17 3.34 -3.04
C GLU A 556 -6.28 4.25 -3.63
N ASP A 557 -6.61 4.16 -4.92
CA ASP A 557 -7.64 5.01 -5.55
C ASP A 557 -8.75 4.19 -6.17
N ASP A 558 -9.85 4.11 -5.43
CA ASP A 558 -11.20 4.17 -5.97
C ASP A 558 -11.96 5.26 -5.17
N MET A 559 -11.26 6.35 -4.82
CA MET A 559 -11.78 7.51 -4.07
C MET A 559 -11.71 8.82 -4.86
N ALA A 560 -11.31 8.75 -6.13
CA ALA A 560 -11.12 9.91 -7.01
C ALA A 560 -12.23 10.05 -8.07
N GLU A 561 -13.49 9.81 -7.71
CA GLU A 561 -14.63 10.36 -8.46
C GLU A 561 -15.66 10.95 -7.47
N ILE A 562 -15.46 12.22 -7.13
CA ILE A 562 -16.59 13.07 -6.75
C ILE A 562 -16.95 13.81 -8.03
N ASP A 563 -17.84 13.21 -8.82
CA ASP A 563 -18.62 13.97 -9.77
C ASP A 563 -19.40 15.02 -8.96
N SER A 564 -19.21 16.28 -9.32
CA SER A 564 -19.84 17.42 -8.66
C SER A 564 -21.30 17.63 -9.06
N GLU A 565 -21.95 16.62 -9.65
CA GLU A 565 -23.32 16.70 -10.15
C GLU A 565 -24.09 15.44 -9.73
N ASP A 566 -24.64 15.50 -8.53
CA ASP A 566 -25.97 14.96 -8.16
C ASP A 566 -26.12 15.10 -6.64
N SER A 567 -26.72 16.22 -6.24
CA SER A 567 -27.21 16.44 -4.88
C SER A 567 -28.54 15.71 -4.75
N ASP A 568 -28.50 14.38 -4.58
CA ASP A 568 -29.66 13.63 -4.08
C ASP A 568 -29.89 14.06 -2.62
N ASN A 569 -30.71 15.09 -2.46
CA ASN A 569 -31.21 15.55 -1.17
C ASN A 569 -32.28 14.55 -0.69
N GLU A 570 -31.87 13.32 -0.39
CA GLU A 570 -32.70 12.32 0.26
C GLU A 570 -33.01 12.84 1.66
N THR A 571 -34.20 13.41 1.79
CA THR A 571 -34.80 13.74 3.08
C THR A 571 -35.25 12.41 3.68
N ASP A 572 -34.32 11.69 4.31
CA ASP A 572 -34.63 10.44 5.02
C ASP A 572 -35.58 10.79 6.19
N SER A 573 -36.88 10.70 5.93
CA SER A 573 -37.89 10.51 6.95
C SER A 573 -37.75 9.09 7.49
N GLU A 574 -36.84 8.86 8.43
CA GLU A 574 -36.76 7.59 9.16
C GLU A 574 -37.20 7.71 10.61
N ALA A 575 -38.23 6.93 10.87
CA ALA A 575 -38.82 6.63 12.15
C ALA A 575 -37.81 6.01 13.13
N SER A 576 -37.91 6.47 14.39
CA SER A 576 -37.69 5.73 15.63
C SER A 576 -36.90 4.42 15.53
N GLY A 577 -35.58 4.55 15.59
CA GLY A 577 -34.64 3.45 15.82
C GLY A 577 -33.34 3.93 16.46
N ALA A 578 -33.40 4.99 17.26
CA ALA A 578 -32.24 5.52 17.97
C ALA A 578 -32.07 4.80 19.32
N THR A 579 -30.94 4.10 19.47
CA THR A 579 -30.46 3.66 20.77
C THR A 579 -30.11 4.91 21.58
N THR A 580 -30.73 5.00 22.76
CA THR A 580 -30.72 6.14 23.68
C THR A 580 -29.31 6.50 24.17
N VAL A 581 -28.76 7.59 23.63
CA VAL A 581 -27.85 8.50 24.34
C VAL A 581 -28.48 9.88 24.21
N GLY A 582 -28.74 10.54 25.35
CA GLY A 582 -29.61 11.72 25.47
C GLY A 582 -29.35 12.80 24.43
N SER A 583 -30.32 12.99 23.53
CA SER A 583 -30.36 14.09 22.57
C SER A 583 -31.04 15.28 23.25
N GLU A 584 -30.32 15.96 24.12
CA GLU A 584 -30.60 17.38 24.32
C GLU A 584 -30.20 18.09 23.03
N ASP A 585 -31.10 18.87 22.44
CA ASP A 585 -30.75 19.70 21.29
C ASP A 585 -29.55 20.58 21.66
N ALA A 586 -28.48 20.48 20.87
CA ALA A 586 -27.26 21.23 21.15
C ALA A 586 -27.55 22.73 21.12
N ASP A 587 -27.00 23.48 22.08
CA ASP A 587 -27.13 24.93 22.10
C ASP A 587 -26.43 25.55 20.87
N LEU A 588 -27.23 26.03 19.91
CA LEU A 588 -26.73 26.66 18.69
C LEU A 588 -26.28 28.11 18.91
N SER A 589 -26.56 28.69 20.09
CA SER A 589 -26.44 30.14 20.33
C SER A 589 -25.05 30.69 20.06
N ASN A 590 -24.01 29.90 20.34
CA ASN A 590 -22.62 30.33 20.25
C ASN A 590 -21.94 30.06 18.91
N LEU A 591 -22.60 29.36 17.98
CA LEU A 591 -22.06 29.06 16.66
C LEU A 591 -21.74 30.34 15.88
N LEU A 592 -20.56 30.37 15.27
CA LEU A 592 -20.11 31.49 14.44
C LEU A 592 -20.57 31.28 13.00
N ILE A 593 -21.42 32.16 12.50
CA ILE A 593 -21.93 32.14 11.14
C ILE A 593 -21.19 33.20 10.30
N GLY A 594 -20.62 32.78 9.18
CA GLY A 594 -19.99 33.65 8.19
C GLY A 594 -21.02 34.20 7.20
N LEU A 595 -21.13 35.53 7.13
CA LEU A 595 -21.97 36.25 6.17
C LEU A 595 -21.13 37.31 5.46
N LYS A 596 -20.68 37.01 4.24
CA LYS A 596 -19.72 37.85 3.49
C LYS A 596 -18.45 38.12 4.32
N GLU A 597 -18.22 39.36 4.75
CA GLU A 597 -17.08 39.77 5.59
C GLU A 597 -17.41 39.79 7.09
N ALA A 598 -18.67 39.59 7.47
CA ALA A 598 -19.10 39.59 8.86
C ALA A 598 -19.09 38.18 9.47
N ARG A 599 -18.79 38.12 10.76
CA ARG A 599 -18.85 36.89 11.58
C ARG A 599 -19.76 37.20 12.76
N LEU A 600 -20.90 36.52 12.81
CA LEU A 600 -21.94 36.80 13.81
C LEU A 600 -22.28 35.51 14.53
N ARG A 601 -22.63 35.59 15.81
CA ARG A 601 -23.14 34.42 16.52
C ARG A 601 -24.56 34.14 16.09
N TYR A 602 -24.94 32.87 16.00
CA TYR A 602 -26.28 32.49 15.56
C TYR A 602 -27.39 33.15 16.38
N LYS A 603 -27.22 33.27 17.70
CA LYS A 603 -28.18 33.97 18.58
C LYS A 603 -28.48 35.42 18.18
N ASP A 604 -27.50 36.10 17.59
CA ASP A 604 -27.59 37.51 17.21
C ASP A 604 -28.31 37.69 15.86
N ILE A 605 -28.37 36.63 15.04
CA ILE A 605 -28.95 36.67 13.68
C ILE A 605 -30.17 35.78 13.50
N ARG A 606 -30.51 34.90 14.46
CA ARG A 606 -31.64 33.96 14.34
C ARG A 606 -32.96 34.66 14.00
N HIS A 607 -33.16 35.88 14.50
CA HIS A 607 -34.37 36.67 14.28
C HIS A 607 -34.42 37.33 12.89
N ALA A 608 -33.31 37.33 12.15
CA ALA A 608 -33.26 37.85 10.77
C ALA A 608 -33.85 36.87 9.74
N PHE A 609 -34.00 35.60 10.10
CA PHE A 609 -34.62 34.57 9.25
C PHE A 609 -36.11 34.43 9.57
N ASP A 610 -36.93 34.18 8.54
CA ASP A 610 -38.31 33.74 8.74
C ASP A 610 -38.38 32.34 9.38
N SER A 611 -39.56 31.93 9.84
CA SER A 611 -39.73 30.68 10.59
C SER A 611 -39.27 29.44 9.80
N SER A 612 -39.63 29.35 8.52
CA SER A 612 -39.27 28.21 7.67
C SER A 612 -37.76 28.11 7.42
N HIS A 613 -37.11 29.22 7.08
CA HIS A 613 -35.67 29.24 6.86
C HIS A 613 -34.91 29.01 8.17
N ARG A 614 -35.43 29.52 9.30
CA ARG A 614 -34.85 29.28 10.62
C ARG A 614 -34.88 27.79 10.97
N GLU A 615 -36.02 27.13 10.86
CA GLU A 615 -36.17 25.70 11.16
C GLU A 615 -35.24 24.84 10.29
N TYR A 616 -35.16 25.15 8.99
CA TYR A 616 -34.23 24.48 8.09
C TYR A 616 -32.77 24.68 8.51
N MET A 617 -32.38 25.92 8.79
CA MET A 617 -31.01 26.23 9.24
C MET A 617 -30.67 25.59 10.58
N GLU A 618 -31.57 25.62 11.56
CA GLU A 618 -31.34 25.00 12.86
C GLU A 618 -31.17 23.48 12.71
N SER A 619 -31.93 22.82 11.83
CA SER A 619 -31.75 21.40 11.50
C SER A 619 -30.36 21.12 10.90
N GLN A 620 -29.89 21.93 9.95
CA GLN A 620 -28.54 21.79 9.39
C GLN A 620 -27.46 22.03 10.45
N LEU A 621 -27.59 23.08 11.25
CA LEU A 621 -26.63 23.40 12.31
C LEU A 621 -26.60 22.32 13.40
N GLN A 622 -27.75 21.76 13.79
CA GLN A 622 -27.80 20.62 14.71
C GLN A 622 -27.08 19.39 14.16
N SER A 623 -27.28 19.08 12.87
CA SER A 623 -26.57 17.99 12.19
C SER A 623 -25.05 18.22 12.18
N TYR A 624 -24.64 19.44 11.80
CA TYR A 624 -23.24 19.86 11.82
C TYR A 624 -22.60 19.71 13.22
N VAL A 625 -23.22 20.26 14.26
CA VAL A 625 -22.75 20.18 15.65
C VAL A 625 -22.65 18.73 16.11
N ARG A 626 -23.61 17.88 15.75
CA ARG A 626 -23.62 16.46 16.13
C ARG A 626 -22.43 15.70 15.53
N VAL A 627 -22.08 15.96 14.27
CA VAL A 627 -21.04 15.22 13.56
C VAL A 627 -19.63 15.76 13.87
N VAL A 628 -19.50 17.09 13.94
CA VAL A 628 -18.23 17.79 14.22
C VAL A 628 -17.89 17.79 15.71
N GLY A 629 -18.90 17.89 16.57
CA GLY A 629 -18.79 18.04 18.02
C GLY A 629 -18.84 19.50 18.46
N THR A 630 -19.51 19.76 19.58
CA THR A 630 -19.83 21.10 20.12
C THR A 630 -18.62 22.04 20.17
N GLU A 631 -17.52 21.60 20.79
CA GLU A 631 -16.31 22.40 20.96
C GLU A 631 -15.74 22.91 19.63
N LEU A 632 -15.62 22.03 18.63
CA LEU A 632 -15.08 22.40 17.32
C LEU A 632 -16.07 23.23 16.51
N SER A 633 -17.37 22.94 16.61
CA SER A 633 -18.40 23.71 15.92
C SER A 633 -18.52 25.15 16.43
N GLU A 634 -18.20 25.41 17.70
CA GLU A 634 -18.17 26.77 18.25
C GLU A 634 -16.88 27.53 17.89
N GLN A 635 -15.79 26.82 17.62
CA GLN A 635 -14.49 27.40 17.23
C GLN A 635 -14.43 27.74 15.75
N MET A 636 -14.97 26.88 14.89
CA MET A 636 -14.96 27.07 13.44
C MET A 636 -16.09 27.98 12.98
N VAL A 637 -15.87 28.72 11.89
CA VAL A 637 -16.89 29.54 11.25
C VAL A 637 -17.67 28.68 10.26
N TYR A 638 -18.98 28.57 10.47
CA TYR A 638 -19.92 27.97 9.54
C TYR A 638 -20.22 28.94 8.40
N SER A 639 -19.83 28.58 7.18
CA SER A 639 -20.10 29.34 5.95
C SER A 639 -21.45 28.91 5.36
N LEU A 640 -22.28 29.89 4.99
CA LEU A 640 -23.59 29.64 4.38
C LEU A 640 -23.58 29.47 2.86
N GLY A 641 -22.38 29.47 2.24
CA GLY A 641 -22.21 29.41 0.78
C GLY A 641 -22.06 30.79 0.16
#